data_AF-A0A1M4SV80-F1
#
_entry.id   AF-A0A1M4SV80-F1
#
_cell.length_a   1.000
_cell.length_b   1.000
_cell.length_c   1.000
_cell.angle_alpha   90.00
_cell.angle_beta   90.00
_cell.angle_gamma   90.00
#
_symmetry.space_group_name_H-M   'P 1'
#
loop_
_entity.id
_entity.type
_entity.pdbx_description
1 polymer ?
#
loop_
_entity_poly.entity_id
_entity_poly.type
_entity_poly.pdbx_seq_one_letter_code
_entity_poly.pdbx_strand_id
1 'polypeptide(L)'
;MVRTGKMLWCALAVLVVLAAGSGPCGASADPKAGVPWDAQLRPGVFAGLGDAEPGVDGFLDFFMPFWGNERHLLYVNPTLRMDDNSGEEFNLGLGYRGLFGGGAWILGANFYYDHIETEQSNGFNQLGFGVEALSRRLDLRANYYAPVGDDTREAAGNGGYSFSSTSITLVEGYEEALEGVDGEVGVLVPYVSDYMETRLYVGGYYYDSDVGDGYEGLKTRLEFRPGKYISLNFEIRDDNDRGTDMFLGGWISLPISLFGGGPAFEKTGRVFQLGGGPRTMQERMTEKVIRDRHITTRVHGSRDGEKVADVIYVNEDNPNPGDGSLENPYRDIMEAQSSPRYKNGAYIYVFSSDGHADTYDDVHLSLRDDMVLWGQGYRHPVFKLGGDGPNPILDGGGTGNVVTLAENNEIMGLTLQNGANGIYGSGISRTYIHHNLIRANPGFDSGMESFHAAIPASGIHIENTTTGSTGDFSGISRSYRIEYNDIRDNNGAGVYLANVLWTTGAVEDVDLSARIVGNTVTGNRIGVVINNQLVGGSLRDAVVTNTLEGNTITAGRALVAGNLDVNGLEPLDGTGVVLATGLGAVRDDTAPGDVIAVAEDVRISNTLEANTVTANDGHGVQMTNVIGAAAYSESSDTPVIFSARVARAQIRNVFTGNVLSDNTGDGVYGALVVGLRAVLDFSEFNNTISSRAMVDGAATSLTAAAEDVTIENVFVSNRMDRNQGAGMARTGAYLANVIDVAASHGEGEVTGSVTADLSGADIANTFTGNRALDNVGAGMELDNRIGVDSISGDDGVVHGSLVASAAGVSIANGFEDNVSKGNDYGLRVSNYVDAHVWALDSSTVEGDVSASLEGAVVEDEITGNEFSQNNDWGANLDSTVEASTLSDVTATIGGDSTSRITNGLISSTVKNNRIVGNGDDGLALDWDSDTGTLARALLEGNTVTDNDGYGVFLSGSGGSFTGDLGGGALGSLGRNSLLGNTDEDLYNDTSTALKAEGNWWGQSAGPQAGQIGGAVDADPFLTSAP
;
A
#
# COMPACT_ATOMS: atom_id res chain seq x y z
N MET A 1 34.64 -6.89 17.35
CA MET A 1 35.40 -6.86 18.63
C MET A 1 35.70 -8.24 19.25
N VAL A 2 34.80 -9.24 19.22
CA VAL A 2 35.06 -10.55 19.88
C VAL A 2 35.93 -11.50 19.03
N ARG A 3 36.00 -11.32 17.69
CA ARG A 3 36.82 -12.15 16.78
C ARG A 3 38.29 -11.69 16.67
N THR A 4 38.52 -10.38 16.62
CA THR A 4 39.86 -9.74 16.57
C THR A 4 40.74 -10.12 17.77
N GLY A 5 40.13 -10.39 18.93
CA GLY A 5 40.85 -10.89 20.10
C GLY A 5 41.40 -12.32 19.93
N LYS A 6 40.69 -13.22 19.23
CA LYS A 6 41.08 -14.63 19.13
C LYS A 6 42.30 -14.84 18.23
N MET A 7 42.43 -14.11 17.11
CA MET A 7 43.61 -14.20 16.24
C MET A 7 44.84 -13.53 16.84
N LEU A 8 44.69 -12.40 17.55
CA LEU A 8 45.80 -11.77 18.27
C LEU A 8 46.35 -12.70 19.36
N TRP A 9 45.48 -13.43 20.07
CA TRP A 9 45.87 -14.46 21.04
C TRP A 9 46.49 -15.70 20.38
N CYS A 10 46.05 -16.12 19.19
CA CYS A 10 46.70 -17.20 18.44
C CYS A 10 48.08 -16.80 17.88
N ALA A 11 48.23 -15.57 17.38
CA ALA A 11 49.51 -15.03 16.92
C ALA A 11 50.50 -14.86 18.08
N LEU A 12 50.04 -14.35 19.23
CA LEU A 12 50.85 -14.35 20.47
C LEU A 12 51.17 -15.77 20.93
N ALA A 13 50.24 -16.72 20.84
CA ALA A 13 50.45 -18.11 21.24
C ALA A 13 51.45 -18.82 20.32
N VAL A 14 51.44 -18.57 19.01
CA VAL A 14 52.45 -19.10 18.06
C VAL A 14 53.82 -18.48 18.33
N LEU A 15 53.88 -17.19 18.65
CA LEU A 15 55.11 -16.52 19.10
C LEU A 15 55.66 -17.09 20.42
N VAL A 16 54.78 -17.43 21.37
CA VAL A 16 55.15 -18.03 22.67
C VAL A 16 55.52 -19.51 22.52
N VAL A 17 54.87 -20.26 21.63
CA VAL A 17 55.16 -21.68 21.37
C VAL A 17 56.46 -21.85 20.57
N LEU A 18 56.75 -20.97 19.61
CA LEU A 18 58.05 -20.97 18.90
C LEU A 18 59.21 -20.52 19.83
N ALA A 19 58.95 -19.68 20.83
CA ALA A 19 59.92 -19.33 21.85
C ALA A 19 60.14 -20.44 22.90
N ALA A 20 59.15 -21.31 23.14
CA ALA A 20 59.21 -22.36 24.16
C ALA A 20 59.63 -23.76 23.65
N GLY A 21 59.68 -23.97 22.32
CA GLY A 21 59.82 -25.30 21.70
C GLY A 21 61.22 -25.78 21.29
N SER A 22 62.32 -25.16 21.74
CA SER A 22 63.69 -25.60 21.39
C SER A 22 64.34 -26.49 22.46
N GLY A 23 63.94 -27.76 22.51
CA GLY A 23 64.74 -28.81 23.16
C GLY A 23 65.92 -29.22 22.26
N PRO A 24 67.14 -29.45 22.80
CA PRO A 24 68.33 -29.64 21.98
C PRO A 24 68.37 -31.05 21.36
N CYS A 25 68.31 -31.13 20.04
CA CYS A 25 68.71 -32.35 19.32
C CYS A 25 70.21 -32.25 18.99
N GLY A 26 70.98 -33.24 19.45
CA GLY A 26 72.43 -33.18 19.59
C GLY A 26 73.22 -33.15 18.28
N ALA A 27 74.11 -32.16 18.19
CA ALA A 27 75.45 -32.29 17.62
C ALA A 27 76.32 -31.22 18.28
N SER A 28 77.53 -31.60 18.71
CA SER A 28 78.42 -30.74 19.50
C SER A 28 78.84 -29.47 18.74
N ALA A 29 78.30 -28.33 19.14
CA ALA A 29 78.85 -27.01 18.85
C ALA A 29 78.71 -26.13 20.10
N ASP A 30 79.76 -25.37 20.38
CA ASP A 30 79.96 -24.48 21.52
C ASP A 30 78.72 -23.61 21.87
N PRO A 31 78.17 -23.64 23.10
CA PRO A 31 76.92 -22.97 23.48
C PRO A 31 77.08 -21.44 23.67
N LYS A 32 77.92 -20.78 22.87
CA LYS A 32 78.17 -19.32 22.91
C LYS A 32 78.02 -18.59 21.57
N ALA A 33 77.44 -19.23 20.54
CA ALA A 33 77.12 -18.55 19.28
C ALA A 33 75.60 -18.42 19.15
N GLY A 34 75.03 -17.36 19.73
CA GLY A 34 73.67 -16.93 19.37
C GLY A 34 73.59 -16.56 17.89
N VAL A 35 72.41 -16.62 17.29
CA VAL A 35 72.18 -16.13 15.92
C VAL A 35 72.66 -14.67 15.85
N PRO A 36 73.64 -14.33 14.99
CA PRO A 36 74.31 -13.01 15.04
C PRO A 36 73.44 -11.86 14.48
N TRP A 37 72.23 -12.17 14.02
CA TRP A 37 71.31 -11.25 13.38
C TRP A 37 70.18 -10.86 14.34
N ASP A 38 69.93 -9.57 14.48
CA ASP A 38 68.78 -9.10 15.25
C ASP A 38 67.48 -9.37 14.47
N ALA A 39 66.44 -9.81 15.18
CA ALA A 39 65.09 -9.83 14.63
C ALA A 39 64.63 -8.40 14.33
N GLN A 40 63.71 -8.23 13.39
CA GLN A 40 63.20 -6.92 13.00
C GLN A 40 61.69 -6.89 13.16
N LEU A 41 61.18 -5.98 13.98
CA LEU A 41 59.77 -5.65 14.03
C LEU A 41 59.52 -4.40 13.19
N ARG A 42 58.58 -4.48 12.25
CA ARG A 42 58.34 -3.45 11.24
C ARG A 42 56.85 -3.06 11.19
N PRO A 43 56.40 -2.15 12.06
CA PRO A 43 55.16 -1.44 11.83
C PRO A 43 55.32 -0.53 10.60
N GLY A 44 54.31 -0.51 9.74
CA GLY A 44 54.30 0.34 8.56
C GLY A 44 52.89 0.66 8.09
N VAL A 45 52.84 1.60 7.16
CA VAL A 45 51.62 2.08 6.51
C VAL A 45 51.86 2.23 5.01
N PHE A 46 50.84 1.98 4.19
CA PHE A 46 50.79 2.33 2.77
C PHE A 46 49.48 3.03 2.48
N ALA A 47 49.48 4.03 1.62
CA ALA A 47 48.28 4.74 1.19
C ALA A 47 48.24 4.85 -0.33
N GLY A 48 47.11 4.51 -0.93
CA GLY A 48 46.82 4.77 -2.33
C GLY A 48 46.29 6.20 -2.51
N LEU A 49 46.79 6.88 -3.56
CA LEU A 49 46.50 8.28 -3.86
C LEU A 49 45.71 8.46 -5.17
N GLY A 50 45.39 7.35 -5.84
CA GLY A 50 44.63 7.31 -7.09
C GLY A 50 43.12 7.06 -6.87
N ASP A 51 42.36 7.17 -7.96
CA ASP A 51 40.91 6.96 -7.94
C ASP A 51 40.51 5.48 -7.91
N ALA A 52 41.41 4.56 -8.31
CA ALA A 52 41.13 3.13 -8.40
C ALA A 52 41.35 2.36 -7.09
N GLU A 53 42.36 2.72 -6.29
CA GLU A 53 42.60 2.15 -4.95
C GLU A 53 42.81 3.24 -3.88
N PRO A 54 41.78 4.04 -3.55
CA PRO A 54 41.87 5.00 -2.45
C PRO A 54 41.77 4.27 -1.10
N GLY A 55 42.82 4.32 -0.28
CA GLY A 55 42.81 3.65 1.03
C GLY A 55 44.10 3.77 1.83
N VAL A 56 44.06 3.43 3.12
CA VAL A 56 45.21 3.41 4.03
C VAL A 56 45.36 2.04 4.68
N ASP A 57 46.44 1.34 4.33
CA ASP A 57 46.78 0.01 4.84
C ASP A 57 47.77 0.07 5.99
N GLY A 58 47.38 -0.43 7.16
CA GLY A 58 48.28 -0.72 8.27
C GLY A 58 48.87 -2.13 8.17
N PHE A 59 50.18 -2.29 8.44
CA PHE A 59 50.76 -3.63 8.55
C PHE A 59 51.79 -3.75 9.68
N LEU A 60 51.93 -4.99 10.17
CA LEU A 60 52.95 -5.39 11.11
C LEU A 60 53.73 -6.59 10.55
N ASP A 61 54.98 -6.37 10.18
CA ASP A 61 55.89 -7.41 9.69
C ASP A 61 56.93 -7.75 10.77
N PHE A 62 57.13 -9.05 11.02
CA PHE A 62 58.13 -9.50 11.99
C PHE A 62 59.09 -10.49 11.37
N PHE A 63 60.34 -10.10 11.17
CA PHE A 63 61.38 -10.94 10.57
C PHE A 63 62.25 -11.52 11.67
N MET A 64 62.17 -12.83 11.90
CA MET A 64 62.87 -13.53 12.97
C MET A 64 63.90 -14.52 12.41
N PRO A 65 65.20 -14.17 12.42
CA PRO A 65 66.28 -15.13 12.19
C PRO A 65 66.35 -16.12 13.35
N PHE A 66 66.18 -17.42 13.09
CA PHE A 66 66.20 -18.45 14.15
C PHE A 66 67.40 -19.41 14.03
N TRP A 67 68.09 -19.38 12.88
CA TRP A 67 69.32 -20.14 12.66
C TRP A 67 70.24 -19.39 11.70
N GLY A 68 71.56 -19.46 11.91
CA GLY A 68 72.50 -18.82 11.01
C GLY A 68 73.86 -18.50 11.62
N ASN A 69 74.73 -17.91 10.81
CA ASN A 69 76.02 -17.35 11.18
C ASN A 69 76.22 -16.00 10.47
N GLU A 70 77.40 -15.37 10.56
CA GLU A 70 77.68 -14.06 9.97
C GLU A 70 77.51 -13.97 8.44
N ARG A 71 77.31 -15.11 7.76
CA ARG A 71 77.11 -15.18 6.30
C ARG A 71 75.77 -15.76 5.88
N HIS A 72 75.08 -16.52 6.72
CA HIS A 72 73.85 -17.21 6.32
C HIS A 72 72.80 -17.09 7.42
N LEU A 73 71.53 -17.03 7.04
CA LEU A 73 70.42 -17.11 7.99
C LEU A 73 69.21 -17.84 7.40
N LEU A 74 68.51 -18.55 8.27
CA LEU A 74 67.13 -18.98 8.09
C LEU A 74 66.23 -18.13 8.97
N TYR A 75 65.09 -17.72 8.43
CA TYR A 75 64.14 -16.84 9.10
C TYR A 75 62.70 -17.29 8.94
N VAL A 76 61.89 -17.00 9.96
CA VAL A 76 60.42 -17.02 9.87
C VAL A 76 59.93 -15.57 9.82
N ASN A 77 58.90 -15.30 9.02
CA ASN A 77 58.39 -13.96 8.81
C ASN A 77 56.85 -13.92 8.78
N PRO A 78 56.17 -13.91 9.95
CA PRO A 78 54.76 -13.60 10.00
C PRO A 78 54.52 -12.11 9.68
N THR A 79 53.46 -11.84 8.93
CA THR A 79 52.95 -10.50 8.63
C THR A 79 51.44 -10.46 8.86
N LEU A 80 50.97 -9.37 9.43
CA LEU A 80 49.55 -9.05 9.57
C LEU A 80 49.27 -7.75 8.82
N ARG A 81 48.21 -7.72 8.02
CA ARG A 81 47.66 -6.52 7.39
C ARG A 81 46.27 -6.24 7.98
N MET A 82 45.99 -4.97 8.20
CA MET A 82 44.72 -4.46 8.71
C MET A 82 44.31 -3.30 7.81
N ASP A 83 43.11 -3.39 7.26
CA ASP A 83 42.52 -2.40 6.34
C ASP A 83 41.25 -1.79 6.95
N ASP A 84 40.89 -0.59 6.51
CA ASP A 84 39.74 0.21 6.96
C ASP A 84 38.39 -0.36 6.49
N ASN A 85 38.38 -1.25 5.49
CA ASN A 85 37.18 -1.87 4.90
C ASN A 85 36.90 -3.32 5.36
N SER A 86 37.33 -3.71 6.57
CA SER A 86 37.04 -5.02 7.20
C SER A 86 37.71 -6.27 6.61
N GLY A 87 38.58 -6.13 5.60
CA GLY A 87 39.48 -7.19 5.16
C GLY A 87 40.61 -7.46 6.18
N GLU A 88 40.80 -8.71 6.58
CA GLU A 88 41.90 -9.14 7.46
C GLU A 88 42.80 -10.14 6.72
N GLU A 89 44.12 -9.91 6.75
CA GLU A 89 45.07 -10.74 6.01
C GLU A 89 46.28 -11.14 6.86
N PHE A 90 46.64 -12.42 6.75
CA PHE A 90 47.74 -13.04 7.46
C PHE A 90 48.67 -13.77 6.48
N ASN A 91 49.96 -13.46 6.57
CA ASN A 91 51.00 -14.10 5.78
C ASN A 91 52.02 -14.77 6.72
N LEU A 92 52.40 -16.03 6.45
CA LEU A 92 53.43 -16.74 7.19
C LEU A 92 54.57 -17.18 6.27
N GLY A 93 55.72 -16.50 6.39
CA GLY A 93 56.90 -16.78 5.58
C GLY A 93 57.96 -17.64 6.26
N LEU A 94 58.66 -18.44 5.46
CA LEU A 94 59.93 -19.10 5.78
C LEU A 94 60.92 -18.76 4.68
N GLY A 95 62.15 -18.37 5.04
CA GLY A 95 63.15 -18.07 4.02
C GLY A 95 64.59 -18.29 4.45
N TYR A 96 65.45 -18.25 3.44
CA TYR A 96 66.90 -18.40 3.56
C TYR A 96 67.59 -17.22 2.87
N ARG A 97 68.66 -16.69 3.48
CA ARG A 97 69.57 -15.72 2.88
C ARG A 97 71.02 -16.10 3.12
N GLY A 98 71.88 -15.89 2.12
CA GLY A 98 73.33 -16.09 2.23
C GLY A 98 74.15 -14.99 1.57
N LEU A 99 75.29 -14.62 2.19
CA LEU A 99 76.31 -13.73 1.66
C LEU A 99 77.32 -14.52 0.83
N PHE A 100 77.33 -14.25 -0.48
CA PHE A 100 78.17 -14.94 -1.47
C PHE A 100 79.17 -13.98 -2.13
N GLY A 101 80.14 -14.54 -2.86
CA GLY A 101 81.12 -13.76 -3.64
C GLY A 101 81.98 -12.82 -2.80
N GLY A 102 82.45 -13.26 -1.63
CA GLY A 102 83.21 -12.42 -0.70
C GLY A 102 82.38 -11.35 0.02
N GLY A 103 81.04 -11.50 0.05
CA GLY A 103 80.12 -10.53 0.63
C GLY A 103 79.61 -9.49 -0.35
N ALA A 104 79.76 -9.71 -1.66
CA ALA A 104 79.28 -8.81 -2.70
C ALA A 104 77.77 -8.97 -3.00
N TRP A 105 77.22 -10.16 -2.73
CA TRP A 105 75.84 -10.54 -3.04
C TRP A 105 75.15 -11.21 -1.87
N ILE A 106 73.87 -10.92 -1.68
CA ILE A 106 72.92 -11.72 -0.90
C ILE A 106 72.08 -12.49 -1.90
N LEU A 107 72.09 -13.82 -1.81
CA LEU A 107 71.15 -14.66 -2.53
C LEU A 107 70.15 -15.23 -1.52
N GLY A 108 68.86 -15.16 -1.85
CA GLY A 108 67.80 -15.64 -0.97
C GLY A 108 66.65 -16.29 -1.73
N ALA A 109 65.95 -17.16 -1.01
CA ALA A 109 64.71 -17.76 -1.44
C ALA A 109 63.74 -17.77 -0.26
N ASN A 110 62.46 -17.58 -0.54
CA ASN A 110 61.41 -17.52 0.45
C ASN A 110 60.15 -18.26 -0.02
N PHE A 111 59.40 -18.78 0.94
CA PHE A 111 58.14 -19.46 0.77
C PHE A 111 57.14 -18.89 1.76
N TYR A 112 55.91 -18.69 1.33
CA TYR A 112 54.85 -18.13 2.14
C TYR A 112 53.54 -18.89 1.98
N TYR A 113 52.77 -18.92 3.05
CA TYR A 113 51.35 -19.22 3.04
C TYR A 113 50.60 -17.95 3.44
N ASP A 114 49.64 -17.57 2.61
CA ASP A 114 48.87 -16.34 2.73
C ASP A 114 47.39 -16.70 2.85
N HIS A 115 46.67 -15.96 3.69
CA HIS A 115 45.24 -16.11 3.88
C HIS A 115 44.59 -14.74 4.03
N ILE A 116 43.50 -14.53 3.30
CA ILE A 116 42.67 -13.33 3.36
C ILE A 116 41.22 -13.70 3.63
N GLU A 117 40.54 -12.88 4.41
CA GLU A 117 39.08 -12.75 4.40
C GLU A 117 38.73 -11.43 3.72
N THR A 118 38.01 -11.49 2.60
CA THR A 118 37.70 -10.33 1.75
C THR A 118 36.51 -9.54 2.28
N GLU A 119 36.27 -8.36 1.71
CA GLU A 119 35.11 -7.53 2.02
C GLU A 119 33.77 -8.26 1.76
N GLN A 120 33.76 -9.20 0.80
CA GLN A 120 32.59 -10.04 0.48
C GLN A 120 32.41 -11.22 1.45
N SER A 121 33.16 -11.26 2.55
CA SER A 121 33.19 -12.36 3.52
C SER A 121 33.60 -13.72 2.92
N ASN A 122 34.44 -13.68 1.89
CA ASN A 122 35.04 -14.86 1.28
C ASN A 122 36.49 -15.06 1.76
N GLY A 123 36.85 -16.30 2.07
CA GLY A 123 38.18 -16.65 2.56
C GLY A 123 39.04 -17.33 1.50
N PHE A 124 40.12 -16.69 1.05
CA PHE A 124 41.05 -17.27 0.06
C PHE A 124 42.40 -17.64 0.69
N ASN A 125 43.10 -18.58 0.05
CA ASN A 125 44.41 -19.05 0.48
C ASN A 125 45.37 -19.03 -0.73
N GLN A 126 46.63 -18.67 -0.49
CA GLN A 126 47.64 -18.57 -1.55
C GLN A 126 49.00 -19.05 -1.05
N LEU A 127 49.77 -19.69 -1.94
CA LEU A 127 51.18 -20.02 -1.72
C LEU A 127 52.07 -19.06 -2.51
N GLY A 128 53.01 -18.41 -1.81
CA GLY A 128 53.98 -17.51 -2.41
C GLY A 128 55.37 -18.11 -2.47
N PHE A 129 56.06 -17.98 -3.60
CA PHE A 129 57.45 -18.38 -3.77
C PHE A 129 58.26 -17.19 -4.30
N GLY A 130 59.34 -16.82 -3.60
CA GLY A 130 60.16 -15.67 -3.97
C GLY A 130 61.65 -15.99 -4.04
N VAL A 131 62.35 -15.34 -4.96
CA VAL A 131 63.81 -15.38 -5.07
C VAL A 131 64.38 -13.96 -5.13
N GLU A 132 65.53 -13.76 -4.49
CA GLU A 132 66.19 -12.45 -4.44
C GLU A 132 67.71 -12.55 -4.63
N ALA A 133 68.27 -11.59 -5.36
CA ALA A 133 69.71 -11.38 -5.51
C ALA A 133 70.03 -9.89 -5.26
N LEU A 134 70.57 -9.56 -4.09
CA LEU A 134 70.80 -8.18 -3.65
C LEU A 134 72.29 -7.88 -3.61
N SER A 135 72.72 -6.72 -4.10
CA SER A 135 74.12 -6.26 -4.02
C SER A 135 74.20 -4.83 -3.52
N ARG A 136 75.39 -4.23 -3.46
CA ARG A 136 75.49 -2.83 -3.05
C ARG A 136 74.82 -1.87 -4.04
N ARG A 137 74.76 -2.22 -5.33
CA ARG A 137 74.32 -1.30 -6.41
C ARG A 137 73.14 -1.80 -7.24
N LEU A 138 72.96 -3.12 -7.32
CA LEU A 138 71.96 -3.79 -8.15
C LEU A 138 71.20 -4.81 -7.30
N ASP A 139 69.87 -4.78 -7.38
CA ASP A 139 68.97 -5.70 -6.72
C ASP A 139 68.04 -6.35 -7.75
N LEU A 140 67.80 -7.65 -7.61
CA LEU A 140 66.88 -8.42 -8.45
C LEU A 140 65.94 -9.21 -7.55
N ARG A 141 64.64 -9.18 -7.84
CA ARG A 141 63.62 -9.95 -7.14
C ARG A 141 62.59 -10.48 -8.12
N ALA A 142 62.08 -11.67 -7.84
CA ALA A 142 60.95 -12.26 -8.55
C ALA A 142 60.12 -13.10 -7.58
N ASN A 143 58.81 -13.05 -7.72
CA ASN A 143 57.84 -13.74 -6.89
C ASN A 143 56.76 -14.41 -7.77
N TYR A 144 56.24 -15.54 -7.30
CA TYR A 144 55.13 -16.29 -7.89
C TYR A 144 54.10 -16.59 -6.82
N TYR A 145 52.83 -16.46 -7.18
CA TYR A 145 51.67 -16.52 -6.29
C TYR A 145 50.67 -17.52 -6.88
N ALA A 146 50.39 -18.59 -6.14
CA ALA A 146 49.46 -19.63 -6.55
C ALA A 146 48.32 -19.76 -5.53
N PRO A 147 47.08 -19.35 -5.87
CA PRO A 147 45.89 -19.68 -5.10
C PRO A 147 45.80 -21.20 -4.85
N VAL A 148 45.28 -21.58 -3.68
CA VAL A 148 45.13 -23.00 -3.31
C VAL A 148 43.78 -23.27 -2.68
N GLY A 149 43.12 -24.32 -3.16
CA GLY A 149 41.73 -24.64 -2.79
C GLY A 149 40.75 -24.06 -3.82
N ASP A 150 39.52 -23.77 -3.37
CA ASP A 150 38.54 -23.08 -4.20
C ASP A 150 38.93 -21.60 -4.29
N ASP A 151 39.37 -21.20 -5.48
CA ASP A 151 39.80 -19.85 -5.85
C ASP A 151 38.65 -18.97 -6.35
N THR A 152 37.48 -19.54 -6.64
CA THR A 152 36.27 -18.82 -7.04
C THR A 152 35.14 -19.04 -6.04
N ARG A 153 34.45 -17.98 -5.63
CA ARG A 153 33.30 -18.03 -4.69
C ARG A 153 32.21 -17.04 -5.07
N GLU A 154 30.98 -17.29 -4.65
CA GLU A 154 29.86 -16.35 -4.85
C GLU A 154 30.12 -15.02 -4.12
N ALA A 155 29.86 -13.91 -4.80
CA ALA A 155 29.89 -12.57 -4.25
C ALA A 155 28.44 -12.08 -4.10
N ALA A 156 27.81 -12.48 -2.99
CA ALA A 156 26.42 -12.15 -2.69
C ALA A 156 26.19 -10.63 -2.71
N GLY A 157 25.22 -10.18 -3.52
CA GLY A 157 24.87 -8.76 -3.68
C GLY A 157 25.49 -8.07 -4.89
N ASN A 158 26.37 -8.74 -5.65
CA ASN A 158 27.00 -8.20 -6.86
C ASN A 158 26.40 -8.72 -8.18
N GLY A 159 25.22 -9.36 -8.13
CA GLY A 159 24.45 -9.79 -9.31
C GLY A 159 23.36 -8.80 -9.73
N GLY A 160 22.93 -8.84 -10.99
CA GLY A 160 21.93 -7.93 -11.53
C GLY A 160 21.15 -8.49 -12.71
N TYR A 161 20.00 -7.89 -13.02
CA TYR A 161 19.23 -8.24 -14.22
C TYR A 161 19.72 -7.44 -15.43
N SER A 162 19.75 -8.09 -16.59
CA SER A 162 20.07 -7.46 -17.86
C SER A 162 19.11 -7.88 -18.96
N PHE A 163 18.84 -6.98 -19.90
CA PHE A 163 18.28 -7.37 -21.19
C PHE A 163 19.32 -8.18 -21.97
N SER A 164 18.92 -9.36 -22.42
CA SER A 164 19.66 -10.22 -23.34
C SER A 164 18.91 -10.32 -24.67
N SER A 165 19.53 -10.88 -25.70
CA SER A 165 18.97 -10.96 -27.07
C SER A 165 17.49 -11.29 -27.13
N THR A 166 16.99 -12.26 -26.35
CA THR A 166 15.57 -12.66 -26.38
C THR A 166 14.94 -12.84 -24.99
N SER A 167 15.60 -12.35 -23.94
CA SER A 167 15.16 -12.59 -22.56
C SER A 167 15.65 -11.54 -21.56
N ILE A 168 15.07 -11.52 -20.36
CA ILE A 168 15.73 -10.95 -19.18
C ILE A 168 16.55 -12.06 -18.52
N THR A 169 17.80 -11.76 -18.18
CA THR A 169 18.73 -12.68 -17.52
C THR A 169 19.19 -12.14 -16.18
N LEU A 170 19.31 -13.02 -15.18
CA LEU A 170 19.97 -12.73 -13.91
C LEU A 170 21.45 -13.14 -14.03
N VAL A 171 22.36 -12.20 -13.85
CA VAL A 171 23.80 -12.44 -13.82
C VAL A 171 24.24 -12.46 -12.36
N GLU A 172 24.75 -13.58 -11.87
CA GLU A 172 25.33 -13.68 -10.52
C GLU A 172 26.74 -13.06 -10.49
N GLY A 173 27.15 -12.50 -9.33
CA GLY A 173 28.52 -12.04 -9.12
C GLY A 173 29.36 -13.13 -8.45
N TYR A 174 30.59 -13.32 -8.91
CA TYR A 174 31.60 -14.20 -8.30
C TYR A 174 32.84 -13.40 -7.93
N GLU A 175 33.53 -13.80 -6.87
CA GLU A 175 34.85 -13.31 -6.50
C GLU A 175 35.90 -14.41 -6.74
N GLU A 176 37.01 -14.05 -7.39
CA GLU A 176 38.11 -14.95 -7.74
C GLU A 176 39.44 -14.47 -7.13
N ALA A 177 40.25 -15.37 -6.58
CA ALA A 177 41.64 -15.13 -6.20
C ALA A 177 42.59 -15.50 -7.35
N LEU A 178 43.45 -14.58 -7.78
CA LEU A 178 44.22 -14.72 -9.01
C LEU A 178 45.60 -15.37 -8.82
N GLU A 179 45.99 -16.20 -9.78
CA GLU A 179 47.37 -16.70 -9.92
C GLU A 179 48.24 -15.61 -10.57
N GLY A 180 49.50 -15.42 -10.12
CA GLY A 180 50.33 -14.39 -10.73
C GLY A 180 51.82 -14.43 -10.43
N VAL A 181 52.55 -13.56 -11.13
CA VAL A 181 54.00 -13.35 -10.99
C VAL A 181 54.32 -11.87 -10.90
N ASP A 182 55.34 -11.52 -10.11
CA ASP A 182 55.95 -10.19 -10.16
C ASP A 182 57.47 -10.27 -10.21
N GLY A 183 58.11 -9.24 -10.75
CA GLY A 183 59.56 -9.09 -10.68
C GLY A 183 60.00 -7.63 -10.74
N GLU A 184 61.07 -7.30 -10.03
CA GLU A 184 61.66 -5.96 -10.01
C GLU A 184 63.19 -5.99 -10.09
N VAL A 185 63.75 -5.00 -10.80
CA VAL A 185 65.18 -4.66 -10.81
C VAL A 185 65.40 -3.30 -10.17
N GLY A 186 66.31 -3.25 -9.20
CA GLY A 186 66.62 -2.06 -8.41
C GLY A 186 68.04 -1.58 -8.61
N VAL A 187 68.22 -0.26 -8.72
CA VAL A 187 69.54 0.37 -8.75
C VAL A 187 69.71 1.42 -7.65
N LEU A 188 70.90 1.48 -7.06
CA LEU A 188 71.28 2.52 -6.11
C LEU A 188 71.46 3.85 -6.85
N VAL A 189 70.71 4.89 -6.45
CA VAL A 189 70.76 6.22 -7.08
C VAL A 189 72.06 6.93 -6.68
N PRO A 190 72.98 7.24 -7.61
CA PRO A 190 74.26 7.88 -7.30
C PRO A 190 74.10 9.26 -6.65
N TYR A 191 75.11 9.71 -5.90
CA TYR A 191 75.21 11.01 -5.21
C TYR A 191 74.21 11.25 -4.06
N VAL A 192 72.92 10.99 -4.28
CA VAL A 192 71.90 11.08 -3.22
C VAL A 192 72.15 10.01 -2.16
N SER A 193 72.47 8.80 -2.62
CA SER A 193 72.76 7.65 -1.75
C SER A 193 73.97 7.83 -0.83
N ASP A 194 74.88 8.76 -1.13
CA ASP A 194 76.04 9.04 -0.26
C ASP A 194 75.61 9.68 1.07
N TYR A 195 74.47 10.38 1.07
CA TYR A 195 73.88 11.00 2.26
C TYR A 195 72.74 10.15 2.83
N MET A 196 71.79 9.77 1.97
CA MET A 196 70.58 9.02 2.33
C MET A 196 70.35 7.94 1.29
N GLU A 197 70.42 6.68 1.71
CA GLU A 197 70.30 5.53 0.83
C GLU A 197 69.01 5.60 0.00
N THR A 198 69.15 5.72 -1.32
CA THR A 198 68.02 5.89 -2.24
C THR A 198 68.12 4.90 -3.38
N ARG A 199 67.05 4.16 -3.66
CA ARG A 199 66.98 3.20 -4.77
C ARG A 199 65.79 3.46 -5.66
N LEU A 200 66.01 3.29 -6.95
CA LEU A 200 64.96 3.26 -7.96
C LEU A 200 64.79 1.82 -8.44
N TYR A 201 63.56 1.35 -8.45
CA TYR A 201 63.16 0.03 -8.91
C TYR A 201 62.21 0.19 -10.09
N VAL A 202 62.38 -0.68 -11.09
CA VAL A 202 61.45 -0.84 -12.21
C VAL A 202 61.16 -2.33 -12.32
N GLY A 203 59.89 -2.68 -12.51
CA GLY A 203 59.41 -4.05 -12.54
C GLY A 203 58.08 -4.17 -13.25
N GLY A 204 57.53 -5.37 -13.27
CA GLY A 204 56.19 -5.63 -13.80
C GLY A 204 55.56 -6.82 -13.09
N TYR A 205 54.26 -6.98 -13.31
CA TYR A 205 53.47 -8.07 -12.79
C TYR A 205 52.46 -8.57 -13.83
N TYR A 206 52.05 -9.83 -13.68
CA TYR A 206 51.02 -10.48 -14.49
C TYR A 206 50.17 -11.36 -13.56
N TYR A 207 48.85 -11.22 -13.65
CA TYR A 207 47.89 -12.06 -12.94
C TYR A 207 46.89 -12.65 -13.92
N ASP A 208 46.67 -13.96 -13.84
CA ASP A 208 45.74 -14.72 -14.67
C ASP A 208 44.40 -14.88 -13.96
N SER A 209 43.31 -14.95 -14.73
CA SER A 209 41.94 -15.15 -14.25
C SER A 209 41.27 -16.25 -15.07
N ASP A 210 40.62 -17.19 -14.40
CA ASP A 210 39.90 -18.30 -15.01
C ASP A 210 38.46 -17.92 -15.41
N VAL A 211 37.87 -16.88 -14.79
CA VAL A 211 36.48 -16.45 -15.06
C VAL A 211 36.37 -15.09 -15.76
N GLY A 212 37.41 -14.26 -15.71
CA GLY A 212 37.47 -12.90 -16.27
C GLY A 212 38.60 -12.70 -17.26
N ASP A 213 39.06 -11.45 -17.37
CA ASP A 213 40.30 -11.10 -18.07
C ASP A 213 41.42 -10.96 -17.04
N GLY A 214 42.57 -11.60 -17.31
CA GLY A 214 43.80 -11.38 -16.55
C GLY A 214 44.33 -9.96 -16.76
N TYR A 215 45.19 -9.49 -15.84
CA TYR A 215 45.74 -8.14 -15.92
C TYR A 215 47.25 -8.12 -15.69
N GLU A 216 47.92 -7.21 -16.42
CA GLU A 216 49.37 -7.06 -16.44
C GLU A 216 49.76 -5.59 -16.35
N GLY A 217 50.87 -5.31 -15.68
CA GLY A 217 51.25 -3.93 -15.38
C GLY A 217 52.74 -3.69 -15.23
N LEU A 218 53.11 -2.43 -15.42
CA LEU A 218 54.44 -1.89 -15.15
C LEU A 218 54.44 -1.21 -13.77
N LYS A 219 55.50 -1.43 -13.00
CA LYS A 219 55.68 -0.84 -11.67
C LYS A 219 57.01 -0.11 -11.56
N THR A 220 56.98 1.11 -11.05
CA THR A 220 58.18 1.88 -10.69
C THR A 220 58.12 2.27 -9.23
N ARG A 221 59.18 1.99 -8.46
CA ARG A 221 59.24 2.33 -7.03
C ARG A 221 60.51 3.08 -6.67
N LEU A 222 60.36 4.19 -5.98
CA LEU A 222 61.43 4.93 -5.33
C LEU A 222 61.44 4.59 -3.83
N GLU A 223 62.52 3.98 -3.36
CA GLU A 223 62.76 3.74 -1.94
C GLU A 223 63.76 4.76 -1.41
N PHE A 224 63.35 5.54 -0.42
CA PHE A 224 64.15 6.56 0.24
C PHE A 224 64.31 6.22 1.72
N ARG A 225 65.56 6.21 2.20
CA ARG A 225 65.88 5.92 3.60
C ARG A 225 66.57 7.11 4.26
N PRO A 226 65.82 7.96 4.99
CA PRO A 226 66.39 9.07 5.76
C PRO A 226 67.45 8.63 6.78
N GLY A 227 67.36 7.38 7.25
CA GLY A 227 68.33 6.70 8.10
C GLY A 227 68.21 5.19 7.90
N LYS A 228 69.13 4.40 8.45
CA LYS A 228 69.21 2.94 8.17
C LYS A 228 67.95 2.14 8.55
N TYR A 229 67.15 2.66 9.47
CA TYR A 229 65.98 1.99 10.05
C TYR A 229 64.64 2.54 9.56
N ILE A 230 64.61 3.65 8.81
CA ILE A 230 63.37 4.25 8.30
C ILE A 230 63.33 4.05 6.79
N SER A 231 62.25 3.48 6.29
CA SER A 231 61.98 3.30 4.86
C SER A 231 60.76 4.08 4.46
N LEU A 232 60.90 4.95 3.47
CA LEU A 232 59.80 5.60 2.77
C LEU A 232 59.80 5.11 1.33
N ASN A 233 58.63 4.80 0.80
CA ASN A 233 58.42 4.29 -0.54
C ASN A 233 57.38 5.13 -1.25
N PHE A 234 57.69 5.46 -2.49
CA PHE A 234 56.76 6.03 -3.42
C PHE A 234 56.72 5.12 -4.64
N GLU A 235 55.54 4.65 -5.01
CA GLU A 235 55.35 3.65 -6.05
C GLU A 235 54.31 4.13 -7.05
N ILE A 236 54.55 3.85 -8.32
CA ILE A 236 53.63 4.09 -9.42
C ILE A 236 53.40 2.76 -10.11
N ARG A 237 52.15 2.38 -10.31
CA ARG A 237 51.71 1.21 -11.07
C ARG A 237 50.89 1.69 -12.26
N ASP A 238 51.08 1.05 -13.40
CA ASP A 238 50.28 1.29 -14.59
C ASP A 238 49.90 -0.07 -15.18
N ASP A 239 48.61 -0.41 -15.14
CA ASP A 239 48.10 -1.67 -15.67
C ASP A 239 46.91 -1.49 -16.61
N ASN A 240 46.63 -2.54 -17.38
CA ASN A 240 45.63 -2.56 -18.44
C ASN A 240 44.17 -2.56 -17.95
N ASP A 241 43.95 -2.54 -16.64
CA ASP A 241 42.62 -2.62 -16.04
C ASP A 241 42.31 -1.42 -15.13
N ARG A 242 43.12 -1.18 -14.10
CA ARG A 242 42.98 -0.07 -13.14
C ARG A 242 43.57 1.25 -13.66
N GLY A 243 44.38 1.20 -14.70
CA GLY A 243 45.11 2.35 -15.22
C GLY A 243 46.32 2.71 -14.35
N THR A 244 46.61 4.01 -14.20
CA THR A 244 47.79 4.48 -13.45
C THR A 244 47.44 4.84 -12.00
N ASP A 245 48.04 4.13 -11.04
CA ASP A 245 47.92 4.37 -9.61
C ASP A 245 49.23 4.78 -8.94
N MET A 246 49.10 5.54 -7.86
CA MET A 246 50.21 6.07 -7.08
C MET A 246 50.07 5.69 -5.61
N PHE A 247 51.13 5.17 -5.01
CA PHE A 247 51.16 4.74 -3.63
C PHE A 247 52.28 5.43 -2.86
N LEU A 248 51.98 5.84 -1.63
CA LEU A 248 52.94 6.38 -0.68
C LEU A 248 52.91 5.56 0.60
N GLY A 249 54.05 5.05 1.04
CA GLY A 249 54.11 4.26 2.26
C GLY A 249 55.47 4.22 2.90
N GLY A 250 55.57 3.52 4.02
CA GLY A 250 56.82 3.40 4.74
C GLY A 250 56.72 2.50 5.95
N TRP A 251 57.87 2.14 6.50
CA TRP A 251 57.97 1.36 7.72
C TRP A 251 59.21 1.71 8.52
N ILE A 252 59.14 1.41 9.81
CA ILE A 252 60.24 1.60 10.75
C ILE A 252 60.76 0.22 11.14
N SER A 253 62.05 -0.05 10.96
CA SER A 253 62.69 -1.31 11.36
C SER A 253 63.25 -1.19 12.77
N LEU A 254 62.62 -1.90 13.72
CA LEU A 254 63.07 -1.97 15.10
C LEU A 254 63.92 -3.23 15.30
N PRO A 255 65.24 -3.11 15.52
CA PRO A 255 66.10 -4.26 15.79
C PRO A 255 65.83 -4.79 17.21
N ILE A 256 65.50 -6.08 17.30
CA ILE A 256 65.20 -6.79 18.54
C ILE A 256 66.20 -7.92 18.73
N SER A 257 66.94 -7.86 19.85
CA SER A 257 67.86 -8.92 20.23
C SER A 257 67.12 -10.00 21.03
N LEU A 258 66.59 -11.03 20.33
CA LEU A 258 65.83 -12.13 20.96
C LEU A 258 66.70 -13.22 21.58
N PHE A 259 67.90 -13.44 21.03
CA PHE A 259 68.78 -14.56 21.37
C PHE A 259 70.13 -14.13 21.97
N GLY A 260 70.31 -12.82 22.19
CA GLY A 260 71.47 -12.26 22.88
C GLY A 260 71.14 -11.96 24.34
N GLY A 261 72.08 -12.19 25.28
CA GLY A 261 71.87 -11.99 26.72
C GLY A 261 71.72 -10.54 27.20
N GLY A 262 71.36 -9.60 26.33
CA GLY A 262 71.14 -8.17 26.62
C GLY A 262 69.66 -7.77 26.52
N PRO A 263 69.29 -6.51 26.85
CA PRO A 263 67.91 -6.03 26.74
C PRO A 263 67.39 -6.09 25.30
N ALA A 264 66.19 -6.63 25.10
CA ALA A 264 65.60 -6.88 23.77
C ALA A 264 65.59 -5.65 22.83
N PHE A 265 65.50 -4.43 23.38
CA PHE A 265 65.38 -3.19 22.62
C PHE A 265 66.60 -2.26 22.71
N GLU A 266 67.76 -2.76 23.16
CA GLU A 266 68.97 -1.94 23.39
C GLU A 266 69.38 -1.10 22.16
N LYS A 267 69.13 -1.62 20.95
CA LYS A 267 69.53 -0.99 19.69
C LYS A 267 68.47 -0.06 19.08
N THR A 268 67.28 0.05 19.68
CA THR A 268 66.15 0.84 19.12
C THR A 268 66.39 2.35 19.12
N GLY A 269 67.21 2.87 20.04
CA GLY A 269 67.60 4.29 20.04
C GLY A 269 68.33 4.75 18.77
N ARG A 270 68.85 3.82 17.95
CA ARG A 270 69.48 4.11 16.66
C ARG A 270 68.49 4.40 15.54
N VAL A 271 67.20 4.14 15.74
CA VAL A 271 66.15 4.31 14.72
C VAL A 271 66.05 5.76 14.25
N PHE A 272 66.29 6.72 15.13
CA PHE A 272 66.24 8.16 14.83
C PHE A 272 67.58 8.73 14.32
N GLN A 273 68.59 7.88 14.08
CA GLN A 273 69.84 8.33 13.47
C GLN A 273 69.65 8.53 11.97
N LEU A 274 69.58 9.80 11.57
CA LEU A 274 69.47 10.21 10.17
C LEU A 274 70.85 10.25 9.50
N GLY A 275 70.89 9.97 8.20
CA GLY A 275 72.10 9.89 7.40
C GLY A 275 72.89 8.58 7.57
N GLY A 276 74.09 8.52 7.00
CA GLY A 276 75.01 7.38 7.13
C GLY A 276 75.29 6.61 5.83
N GLY A 277 74.81 7.10 4.69
CA GLY A 277 75.06 6.52 3.38
C GLY A 277 74.41 5.13 3.19
N PRO A 278 74.81 4.38 2.14
CA PRO A 278 74.20 3.09 1.84
C PRO A 278 74.61 2.04 2.87
N ARG A 279 73.63 1.26 3.35
CA ARG A 279 73.83 0.09 4.20
C ARG A 279 74.84 -0.89 3.60
N THR A 280 75.63 -1.48 4.48
CA THR A 280 76.54 -2.59 4.16
C THR A 280 75.75 -3.85 3.77
N MET A 281 76.40 -4.79 3.08
CA MET A 281 75.75 -6.05 2.72
C MET A 281 75.31 -6.85 3.96
N GLN A 282 76.05 -6.78 5.07
CA GLN A 282 75.63 -7.38 6.33
C GLN A 282 74.34 -6.74 6.88
N GLU A 283 74.22 -5.42 6.86
CA GLU A 283 73.01 -4.71 7.32
C GLU A 283 71.77 -5.02 6.47
N ARG A 284 71.97 -5.46 5.22
CA ARG A 284 70.89 -5.84 4.30
C ARG A 284 70.42 -7.30 4.44
N MET A 285 71.13 -8.14 5.20
CA MET A 285 70.72 -9.54 5.44
C MET A 285 69.35 -9.64 6.12
N THR A 286 69.00 -8.66 6.95
CA THR A 286 67.70 -8.54 7.61
C THR A 286 66.84 -7.47 6.97
N GLU A 287 66.91 -7.27 5.65
CA GLU A 287 65.99 -6.39 4.91
C GLU A 287 64.57 -6.99 4.88
N LYS A 288 63.53 -6.18 4.70
CA LYS A 288 62.16 -6.69 4.53
C LYS A 288 62.10 -7.53 3.25
N VAL A 289 61.33 -8.63 3.24
CA VAL A 289 61.01 -9.32 2.00
C VAL A 289 60.05 -8.44 1.19
N ILE A 290 60.40 -8.21 -0.08
CA ILE A 290 59.60 -7.41 -1.00
C ILE A 290 58.89 -8.38 -1.93
N ARG A 291 57.57 -8.42 -1.78
CA ARG A 291 56.58 -9.21 -2.49
C ARG A 291 55.25 -8.50 -2.38
N ASP A 292 54.30 -8.83 -3.23
CA ASP A 292 52.90 -8.55 -2.93
C ASP A 292 52.44 -9.44 -1.78
N ARG A 293 51.89 -8.80 -0.76
CA ARG A 293 51.41 -9.47 0.45
C ARG A 293 49.91 -9.65 0.41
N HIS A 294 49.25 -8.91 -0.46
CA HIS A 294 47.83 -8.98 -0.67
C HIS A 294 47.52 -10.10 -1.66
N ILE A 295 46.65 -11.03 -1.27
CA ILE A 295 46.03 -11.93 -2.23
C ILE A 295 45.16 -11.07 -3.14
N THR A 296 45.59 -10.91 -4.39
CA THR A 296 44.81 -10.26 -5.44
C THR A 296 43.49 -11.01 -5.64
N THR A 297 42.37 -10.39 -5.28
CA THR A 297 41.02 -10.89 -5.62
C THR A 297 40.31 -9.95 -6.58
N ARG A 298 39.35 -10.49 -7.34
CA ARG A 298 38.50 -9.74 -8.27
C ARG A 298 37.08 -10.23 -8.27
N VAL A 299 36.14 -9.29 -8.39
CA VAL A 299 34.73 -9.61 -8.61
C VAL A 299 34.44 -9.59 -10.11
N HIS A 300 33.88 -10.69 -10.61
CA HIS A 300 33.43 -10.88 -11.97
C HIS A 300 31.91 -11.10 -12.00
N GLY A 301 31.25 -10.66 -13.06
CA GLY A 301 29.89 -11.13 -13.37
C GLY A 301 29.95 -12.49 -14.05
N SER A 302 29.01 -13.38 -13.75
CA SER A 302 28.82 -14.65 -14.47
C SER A 302 28.76 -14.41 -15.97
N ARG A 303 29.42 -15.27 -16.76
CA ARG A 303 29.31 -15.23 -18.24
C ARG A 303 27.98 -15.80 -18.75
N ASP A 304 27.34 -16.66 -17.95
CA ASP A 304 26.06 -17.30 -18.28
C ASP A 304 25.00 -16.85 -17.28
N GLY A 305 24.15 -15.91 -17.69
CA GLY A 305 23.02 -15.46 -16.89
C GLY A 305 21.85 -16.46 -16.95
N GLU A 306 21.16 -16.67 -15.83
CA GLU A 306 19.96 -17.49 -15.79
C GLU A 306 18.79 -16.74 -16.44
N LYS A 307 18.08 -17.40 -17.37
CA LYS A 307 16.93 -16.82 -18.03
C LYS A 307 15.74 -16.70 -17.06
N VAL A 308 15.25 -15.48 -16.87
CA VAL A 308 14.12 -15.16 -16.00
C VAL A 308 12.81 -15.13 -16.79
N ALA A 309 12.80 -14.48 -17.95
CA ALA A 309 11.62 -14.35 -18.80
C ALA A 309 12.00 -14.23 -20.28
N ASP A 310 11.14 -14.76 -21.16
CA ASP A 310 11.25 -14.51 -22.62
C ASP A 310 10.74 -13.09 -22.92
N VAL A 311 11.49 -12.33 -23.72
CA VAL A 311 11.15 -10.96 -24.13
C VAL A 311 11.06 -10.88 -25.65
N ILE A 312 10.06 -10.15 -26.15
CA ILE A 312 9.95 -9.69 -27.53
C ILE A 312 10.22 -8.19 -27.54
N TYR A 313 11.23 -7.78 -28.31
CA TYR A 313 11.64 -6.38 -28.40
C TYR A 313 10.99 -5.69 -29.60
N VAL A 314 10.49 -4.49 -29.39
CA VAL A 314 9.82 -3.65 -30.40
C VAL A 314 10.40 -2.24 -30.36
N ASN A 315 10.75 -1.68 -31.52
CA ASN A 315 11.35 -0.35 -31.66
C ASN A 315 11.12 0.19 -33.08
N GLU A 316 10.46 1.35 -33.22
CA GLU A 316 10.10 1.91 -34.53
C GLU A 316 11.33 2.38 -35.31
N ASP A 317 12.40 2.77 -34.60
CA ASP A 317 13.67 3.19 -35.20
C ASP A 317 14.40 2.07 -35.95
N ASN A 318 13.98 0.79 -35.83
CA ASN A 318 14.67 -0.30 -36.53
C ASN A 318 14.52 -0.17 -38.06
N PRO A 319 15.63 -0.01 -38.81
CA PRO A 319 15.57 0.15 -40.26
C PRO A 319 15.20 -1.12 -41.03
N ASN A 320 15.21 -2.30 -40.39
CA ASN A 320 14.97 -3.59 -41.03
C ASN A 320 13.71 -4.28 -40.48
N PRO A 321 13.10 -5.23 -41.22
CA PRO A 321 12.14 -6.17 -40.65
C PRO A 321 12.81 -6.97 -39.52
N GLY A 322 12.35 -6.73 -38.28
CA GLY A 322 12.91 -7.34 -37.08
C GLY A 322 12.62 -8.83 -36.94
N ASP A 323 13.34 -9.49 -36.02
CA ASP A 323 12.97 -10.83 -35.52
C ASP A 323 12.51 -10.79 -34.04
N GLY A 324 12.41 -9.59 -33.47
CA GLY A 324 12.00 -9.33 -32.09
C GLY A 324 13.10 -9.60 -31.06
N SER A 325 14.35 -9.79 -31.49
CA SER A 325 15.51 -9.79 -30.60
C SER A 325 15.91 -8.35 -30.21
N LEU A 326 16.71 -8.18 -29.16
CA LEU A 326 17.22 -6.88 -28.75
C LEU A 326 18.09 -6.25 -29.86
N GLU A 327 18.84 -7.08 -30.59
CA GLU A 327 19.72 -6.64 -31.67
C GLU A 327 18.97 -6.31 -32.97
N ASN A 328 17.80 -6.91 -33.18
CA ASN A 328 16.94 -6.70 -34.34
C ASN A 328 15.44 -6.70 -33.94
N PRO A 329 14.98 -5.67 -33.20
CA PRO A 329 13.63 -5.61 -32.65
C PRO A 329 12.58 -5.50 -33.75
N TYR A 330 11.34 -5.93 -33.52
CA TYR A 330 10.28 -5.68 -34.50
C TYR A 330 10.06 -4.18 -34.67
N ARG A 331 9.82 -3.75 -35.92
CA ARG A 331 9.60 -2.33 -36.21
C ARG A 331 8.19 -1.90 -35.81
N ASP A 332 7.22 -2.78 -36.05
CA ASP A 332 5.82 -2.56 -35.70
C ASP A 332 5.45 -3.52 -34.56
N ILE A 333 4.78 -3.00 -33.54
CA ILE A 333 4.30 -3.80 -32.40
C ILE A 333 3.36 -4.92 -32.82
N MET A 334 2.60 -4.75 -33.90
CA MET A 334 1.70 -5.77 -34.41
C MET A 334 2.44 -7.00 -34.95
N GLU A 335 3.70 -6.85 -35.38
CA GLU A 335 4.55 -7.98 -35.78
C GLU A 335 4.89 -8.90 -34.60
N ALA A 336 4.87 -8.39 -33.36
CA ALA A 336 5.14 -9.19 -32.17
C ALA A 336 4.20 -10.40 -32.07
N GLN A 337 2.93 -10.26 -32.49
CA GLN A 337 1.94 -11.35 -32.49
C GLN A 337 2.31 -12.51 -33.42
N SER A 338 3.18 -12.29 -34.40
CA SER A 338 3.69 -13.33 -35.30
C SER A 338 4.91 -14.08 -34.73
N SER A 339 5.50 -13.57 -33.64
CA SER A 339 6.67 -14.17 -33.01
C SER A 339 6.35 -15.53 -32.41
N PRO A 340 7.23 -16.55 -32.56
CA PRO A 340 7.08 -17.82 -31.84
C PRO A 340 7.19 -17.66 -30.31
N ARG A 341 7.72 -16.52 -29.83
CA ARG A 341 7.78 -16.15 -28.41
C ARG A 341 6.47 -15.55 -27.89
N TYR A 342 5.52 -15.21 -28.76
CA TYR A 342 4.22 -14.67 -28.36
C TYR A 342 3.36 -15.78 -27.78
N LYS A 343 3.49 -16.02 -26.47
CA LYS A 343 2.87 -17.10 -25.70
C LYS A 343 2.59 -16.61 -24.28
N ASN A 344 1.81 -17.38 -23.52
CA ASN A 344 1.48 -17.04 -22.15
C ASN A 344 2.75 -16.79 -21.31
N GLY A 345 2.74 -15.75 -20.48
CA GLY A 345 3.87 -15.39 -19.62
C GLY A 345 5.01 -14.61 -20.28
N ALA A 346 4.94 -14.32 -21.58
CA ALA A 346 6.00 -13.58 -22.30
C ALA A 346 5.92 -12.06 -22.06
N TYR A 347 7.07 -11.40 -22.16
CA TYR A 347 7.19 -9.95 -22.05
C TYR A 347 7.29 -9.34 -23.44
N ILE A 348 6.63 -8.20 -23.65
CA ILE A 348 6.84 -7.33 -24.80
C ILE A 348 7.48 -6.05 -24.27
N TYR A 349 8.70 -5.75 -24.70
CA TYR A 349 9.39 -4.52 -24.34
C TYR A 349 9.41 -3.56 -25.54
N VAL A 350 8.75 -2.42 -25.38
CA VAL A 350 8.63 -1.37 -26.40
C VAL A 350 9.53 -0.21 -26.00
N PHE A 351 10.46 0.18 -26.87
CA PHE A 351 11.45 1.19 -26.57
C PHE A 351 11.82 1.99 -27.82
N SER A 352 12.41 3.16 -27.61
CA SER A 352 12.93 4.05 -28.65
C SER A 352 14.43 4.22 -28.45
N SER A 353 15.18 4.29 -29.55
CA SER A 353 16.65 4.40 -29.50
C SER A 353 17.15 5.84 -29.51
N ASP A 354 16.30 6.79 -29.92
CA ASP A 354 16.72 8.17 -30.20
C ASP A 354 16.33 9.19 -29.09
N GLY A 355 15.65 8.70 -28.04
CA GLY A 355 15.20 9.49 -26.90
C GLY A 355 13.90 10.28 -27.15
N HIS A 356 13.26 10.11 -28.30
CA HIS A 356 11.91 10.60 -28.59
C HIS A 356 10.89 9.48 -28.42
N ALA A 357 9.62 9.84 -28.27
CA ALA A 357 8.57 8.84 -28.14
C ALA A 357 8.20 8.30 -29.52
N ASP A 358 8.52 7.04 -29.79
CA ASP A 358 8.07 6.34 -31.00
C ASP A 358 6.54 6.24 -31.01
N THR A 359 5.94 6.49 -32.17
CA THR A 359 4.49 6.35 -32.38
C THR A 359 4.19 5.18 -33.30
N TYR A 360 3.35 4.28 -32.84
CA TYR A 360 2.84 3.14 -33.59
C TYR A 360 1.39 3.44 -33.95
N ASP A 361 1.12 3.57 -35.24
CA ASP A 361 -0.21 3.89 -35.78
C ASP A 361 -1.08 2.63 -35.94
N ASP A 362 -2.40 2.78 -35.86
CA ASP A 362 -3.41 1.72 -36.07
C ASP A 362 -3.21 0.45 -35.21
N VAL A 363 -2.79 0.63 -33.95
CA VAL A 363 -2.50 -0.47 -33.02
C VAL A 363 -3.78 -1.07 -32.43
N HIS A 364 -3.93 -2.40 -32.57
CA HIS A 364 -5.01 -3.22 -31.98
C HIS A 364 -4.46 -4.51 -31.39
N LEU A 365 -3.60 -4.38 -30.37
CA LEU A 365 -2.84 -5.49 -29.81
C LEU A 365 -3.71 -6.36 -28.88
N SER A 366 -3.80 -7.67 -29.14
CA SER A 366 -4.48 -8.63 -28.25
C SER A 366 -3.47 -9.48 -27.48
N LEU A 367 -3.36 -9.28 -26.17
CA LEU A 367 -2.46 -10.06 -25.30
C LEU A 367 -2.95 -11.49 -25.07
N ARG A 368 -2.04 -12.38 -24.63
CA ARG A 368 -2.36 -13.71 -24.09
C ARG A 368 -2.20 -13.73 -22.58
N ASP A 369 -2.66 -14.79 -21.93
CA ASP A 369 -2.62 -14.88 -20.47
C ASP A 369 -1.21 -14.68 -19.91
N ASP A 370 -1.11 -14.06 -18.75
CA ASP A 370 0.14 -13.83 -17.99
C ASP A 370 1.19 -12.96 -18.72
N MET A 371 0.88 -12.38 -19.88
CA MET A 371 1.81 -11.51 -20.61
C MET A 371 1.98 -10.15 -19.94
N VAL A 372 3.19 -9.60 -20.06
CA VAL A 372 3.55 -8.25 -19.61
C VAL A 372 3.84 -7.38 -20.82
N LEU A 373 3.13 -6.26 -20.95
CA LEU A 373 3.39 -5.23 -21.95
C LEU A 373 4.08 -4.03 -21.28
N TRP A 374 5.33 -3.81 -21.65
CA TRP A 374 6.22 -2.90 -20.95
C TRP A 374 6.83 -1.87 -21.90
N GLY A 375 6.45 -0.61 -21.75
CA GLY A 375 7.12 0.52 -22.39
C GLY A 375 8.33 1.01 -21.59
N GLN A 376 9.35 1.48 -22.30
CA GLN A 376 10.58 2.02 -21.71
C GLN A 376 10.38 3.18 -20.73
N GLY A 377 9.19 3.80 -20.68
CA GLY A 377 8.85 4.88 -19.75
C GLY A 377 8.81 4.48 -18.28
N TYR A 378 8.83 3.17 -17.98
CA TYR A 378 8.80 2.66 -16.62
C TYR A 378 10.05 1.87 -16.25
N ARG A 379 10.64 2.20 -15.09
CA ARG A 379 11.76 1.47 -14.50
C ARG A 379 11.25 0.38 -13.56
N HIS A 380 11.45 -0.88 -13.93
CA HIS A 380 10.96 -1.99 -13.13
C HIS A 380 11.74 -2.05 -11.79
N PRO A 381 11.06 -2.05 -10.62
CA PRO A 381 11.73 -1.89 -9.33
C PRO A 381 12.55 -3.12 -8.93
N VAL A 382 12.23 -4.31 -9.43
CA VAL A 382 13.00 -5.54 -9.18
C VAL A 382 14.13 -5.69 -10.19
N PHE A 383 13.82 -5.52 -11.48
CA PHE A 383 14.82 -5.73 -12.55
C PHE A 383 15.80 -4.56 -12.65
N LYS A 384 15.43 -3.36 -12.19
CA LYS A 384 16.21 -2.12 -12.35
C LYS A 384 16.52 -1.79 -13.82
N LEU A 385 15.75 -2.38 -14.74
CA LEU A 385 15.77 -2.17 -16.17
C LEU A 385 14.62 -1.23 -16.58
N GLY A 386 14.75 -0.60 -17.75
CA GLY A 386 13.79 0.38 -18.28
C GLY A 386 13.79 1.71 -17.51
N GLY A 387 12.89 2.62 -17.91
CA GLY A 387 12.71 3.96 -17.34
C GLY A 387 13.73 5.00 -17.77
N ASP A 388 14.54 4.68 -18.78
CA ASP A 388 15.62 5.54 -19.29
C ASP A 388 15.18 6.38 -20.51
N GLY A 389 13.91 6.26 -20.94
CA GLY A 389 13.37 6.92 -22.13
C GLY A 389 11.90 7.33 -22.00
N PRO A 390 11.33 8.01 -23.01
CA PRO A 390 9.93 8.43 -23.00
C PRO A 390 8.96 7.25 -23.18
N ASN A 391 7.70 7.43 -22.75
CA ASN A 391 6.64 6.44 -22.99
C ASN A 391 6.38 6.28 -24.50
N PRO A 392 6.59 5.08 -25.09
CA PRO A 392 6.18 4.81 -26.47
C PRO A 392 4.67 4.99 -26.63
N ILE A 393 4.24 5.46 -27.80
CA ILE A 393 2.85 5.82 -28.10
C ILE A 393 2.21 4.73 -28.96
N LEU A 394 1.19 4.07 -28.42
CA LEU A 394 0.31 3.18 -29.16
C LEU A 394 -0.96 3.96 -29.53
N ASP A 395 -1.14 4.23 -30.82
CA ASP A 395 -2.26 4.98 -31.36
C ASP A 395 -3.25 4.04 -32.06
N GLY A 396 -4.52 4.06 -31.63
CA GLY A 396 -5.57 3.21 -32.18
C GLY A 396 -6.19 3.69 -33.50
N GLY A 397 -5.74 4.81 -34.09
CA GLY A 397 -6.23 5.28 -35.40
C GLY A 397 -7.70 5.73 -35.43
N GLY A 398 -8.36 5.86 -34.28
CA GLY A 398 -9.76 6.25 -34.12
C GLY A 398 -10.76 5.09 -34.18
N THR A 399 -10.31 3.84 -34.26
CA THR A 399 -11.17 2.64 -34.27
C THR A 399 -10.59 1.57 -33.34
N GLY A 400 -11.35 0.52 -32.99
CA GLY A 400 -10.85 -0.63 -32.20
C GLY A 400 -10.26 -0.30 -30.81
N ASN A 401 -10.01 -1.29 -29.96
CA ASN A 401 -9.30 -1.03 -28.70
C ASN A 401 -7.79 -0.96 -28.97
N VAL A 402 -7.04 -0.08 -28.29
CA VAL A 402 -5.57 -0.01 -28.49
C VAL A 402 -4.93 -1.30 -27.98
N VAL A 403 -5.25 -1.69 -26.75
CA VAL A 403 -4.85 -2.99 -26.17
C VAL A 403 -6.07 -3.74 -25.67
N THR A 404 -6.17 -5.03 -26.05
CA THR A 404 -7.15 -5.99 -25.53
C THR A 404 -6.45 -6.99 -24.60
N LEU A 405 -6.93 -7.06 -23.37
CA LEU A 405 -6.43 -7.91 -22.30
C LEU A 405 -6.94 -9.35 -22.39
N ALA A 406 -6.13 -10.27 -21.90
CA ALA A 406 -6.47 -11.62 -21.50
C ALA A 406 -6.26 -11.77 -19.97
N GLU A 407 -6.15 -12.99 -19.46
CA GLU A 407 -6.01 -13.21 -18.01
C GLU A 407 -4.65 -12.75 -17.47
N ASN A 408 -4.66 -12.14 -16.29
CA ASN A 408 -3.46 -11.83 -15.50
C ASN A 408 -2.38 -11.02 -16.26
N ASN A 409 -2.80 -10.07 -17.11
CA ASN A 409 -1.85 -9.20 -17.81
C ASN A 409 -1.37 -8.03 -16.94
N GLU A 410 -0.14 -7.59 -17.21
CA GLU A 410 0.46 -6.37 -16.66
C GLU A 410 0.78 -5.39 -17.80
N ILE A 411 0.41 -4.12 -17.63
CA ILE A 411 0.68 -3.06 -18.62
C ILE A 411 1.31 -1.86 -17.93
N MET A 412 2.47 -1.40 -18.44
CA MET A 412 3.22 -0.30 -17.84
C MET A 412 4.07 0.53 -18.79
N GLY A 413 4.27 1.81 -18.48
CA GLY A 413 5.27 2.67 -19.12
C GLY A 413 4.94 3.12 -20.55
N LEU A 414 3.66 3.08 -20.94
CA LEU A 414 3.21 3.40 -22.30
C LEU A 414 2.34 4.66 -22.35
N THR A 415 2.17 5.18 -23.56
CA THR A 415 1.07 6.10 -23.91
C THR A 415 0.07 5.33 -24.77
N LEU A 416 -1.21 5.30 -24.39
CA LEU A 416 -2.29 4.68 -25.17
C LEU A 416 -3.32 5.73 -25.54
N GLN A 417 -3.59 5.90 -26.83
CA GLN A 417 -4.45 6.98 -27.30
C GLN A 417 -5.24 6.66 -28.56
N ASN A 418 -6.24 7.50 -28.84
CA ASN A 418 -7.00 7.50 -30.08
C ASN A 418 -7.60 6.13 -30.45
N GLY A 419 -7.95 5.29 -29.47
CA GLY A 419 -8.72 4.06 -29.65
C GLY A 419 -10.20 4.25 -29.35
N ALA A 420 -10.98 3.22 -29.63
CA ALA A 420 -12.32 3.03 -29.07
C ALA A 420 -12.29 2.89 -27.54
N ASN A 421 -11.24 2.26 -27.00
CA ASN A 421 -10.82 2.34 -25.60
C ASN A 421 -9.28 2.29 -25.58
N GLY A 422 -8.65 2.90 -24.57
CA GLY A 422 -7.20 2.78 -24.39
C GLY A 422 -6.80 1.35 -24.04
N ILE A 423 -7.37 0.82 -22.97
CA ILE A 423 -7.19 -0.58 -22.56
C ILE A 423 -8.58 -1.20 -22.39
N TYR A 424 -8.79 -2.37 -22.96
CA TYR A 424 -10.05 -3.10 -22.90
C TYR A 424 -9.84 -4.53 -22.39
N GLY A 425 -10.66 -4.97 -21.44
CA GLY A 425 -10.71 -6.35 -20.97
C GLY A 425 -12.15 -6.85 -20.91
N SER A 426 -12.38 -8.10 -21.33
CA SER A 426 -13.67 -8.75 -21.14
C SER A 426 -13.52 -10.23 -20.86
N GLY A 427 -14.30 -10.74 -19.91
CA GLY A 427 -14.21 -12.11 -19.42
C GLY A 427 -12.89 -12.40 -18.70
N ILE A 428 -12.27 -11.39 -18.07
CA ILE A 428 -10.98 -11.50 -17.37
C ILE A 428 -11.14 -11.40 -15.85
N SER A 429 -10.23 -12.06 -15.13
CA SER A 429 -10.27 -12.16 -13.68
C SER A 429 -9.18 -11.34 -13.00
N ARG A 430 -7.99 -11.23 -13.60
CA ARG A 430 -6.89 -10.47 -12.99
C ARG A 430 -6.20 -9.55 -13.98
N THR A 431 -5.80 -8.37 -13.52
CA THR A 431 -4.88 -7.51 -14.28
C THR A 431 -4.21 -6.47 -13.39
N TYR A 432 -3.06 -5.99 -13.85
CA TYR A 432 -2.34 -4.88 -13.24
C TYR A 432 -1.98 -3.82 -14.29
N ILE A 433 -2.59 -2.64 -14.18
CA ILE A 433 -2.38 -1.54 -15.12
C ILE A 433 -1.75 -0.39 -14.35
N HIS A 434 -0.52 0.00 -14.68
CA HIS A 434 0.15 1.04 -13.90
C HIS A 434 1.15 1.90 -14.67
N HIS A 435 1.33 3.14 -14.22
CA HIS A 435 2.33 4.07 -14.79
C HIS A 435 2.18 4.28 -16.31
N ASN A 436 0.95 4.25 -16.81
CA ASN A 436 0.64 4.57 -18.20
C ASN A 436 0.07 5.99 -18.32
N LEU A 437 0.24 6.58 -19.49
CA LEU A 437 -0.52 7.73 -19.94
C LEU A 437 -1.64 7.22 -20.88
N ILE A 438 -2.90 7.43 -20.53
CA ILE A 438 -4.04 6.97 -21.33
C ILE A 438 -4.90 8.17 -21.68
N ARG A 439 -5.01 8.52 -22.96
CA ARG A 439 -5.64 9.79 -23.33
C ARG A 439 -6.41 9.81 -24.63
N ALA A 440 -7.34 10.76 -24.71
CA ALA A 440 -7.98 11.18 -25.96
C ALA A 440 -8.55 9.99 -26.76
N ASN A 441 -9.17 9.02 -26.08
CA ASN A 441 -9.89 7.94 -26.75
C ASN A 441 -11.31 8.44 -27.10
N PRO A 442 -11.62 8.65 -28.39
CA PRO A 442 -12.88 9.30 -28.78
C PRO A 442 -14.07 8.34 -28.81
N GLY A 443 -13.84 7.02 -28.82
CA GLY A 443 -14.88 6.04 -29.09
C GLY A 443 -15.29 6.02 -30.56
N PHE A 444 -15.95 4.94 -30.97
CA PHE A 444 -16.67 4.94 -32.24
C PHE A 444 -18.00 5.67 -32.02
N ASP A 445 -18.27 6.75 -32.75
CA ASP A 445 -19.59 7.40 -32.78
C ASP A 445 -20.59 6.44 -33.45
N SER A 446 -21.16 5.52 -32.66
CA SER A 446 -22.11 4.53 -33.16
C SER A 446 -23.55 5.01 -33.12
N GLY A 447 -23.82 6.28 -32.74
CA GLY A 447 -25.20 6.78 -32.60
C GLY A 447 -26.08 5.89 -31.71
N MET A 448 -25.50 5.18 -30.74
CA MET A 448 -26.24 4.30 -29.84
C MET A 448 -26.98 5.12 -28.78
N GLU A 449 -28.24 5.46 -29.06
CA GLU A 449 -29.23 5.93 -28.08
C GLU A 449 -29.77 4.80 -27.18
N SER A 450 -29.08 3.66 -27.09
CA SER A 450 -29.55 2.50 -26.33
C SER A 450 -29.00 2.52 -24.90
N PHE A 451 -29.88 2.88 -23.98
CA PHE A 451 -29.78 2.99 -22.51
C PHE A 451 -29.27 1.74 -21.73
N HIS A 452 -28.49 0.83 -22.34
CA HIS A 452 -28.13 -0.44 -21.67
C HIS A 452 -26.80 -1.07 -22.09
N ALA A 453 -25.89 -0.33 -22.74
CA ALA A 453 -24.61 -0.87 -23.18
C ALA A 453 -23.44 0.04 -22.75
N ALA A 454 -22.44 -0.57 -22.12
CA ALA A 454 -21.06 -0.13 -21.85
C ALA A 454 -20.73 1.33 -22.17
N ILE A 455 -20.17 2.09 -21.22
CA ILE A 455 -19.62 3.44 -21.45
C ILE A 455 -18.45 3.33 -22.45
N PRO A 456 -18.67 3.52 -23.76
CA PRO A 456 -17.59 3.35 -24.72
C PRO A 456 -16.63 4.54 -24.59
N ALA A 457 -15.49 4.50 -25.26
CA ALA A 457 -14.51 5.59 -25.24
C ALA A 457 -13.81 5.78 -23.89
N SER A 458 -13.69 4.73 -23.09
CA SER A 458 -13.05 4.80 -21.78
C SER A 458 -11.52 4.71 -21.90
N GLY A 459 -10.81 5.29 -20.93
CA GLY A 459 -9.37 5.11 -20.81
C GLY A 459 -9.03 3.65 -20.54
N ILE A 460 -9.54 3.13 -19.42
CA ILE A 460 -9.50 1.71 -19.05
C ILE A 460 -10.93 1.20 -18.97
N HIS A 461 -11.24 0.14 -19.72
CA HIS A 461 -12.55 -0.50 -19.76
C HIS A 461 -12.43 -1.99 -19.45
N ILE A 462 -12.95 -2.44 -18.31
CA ILE A 462 -12.98 -3.85 -17.96
C ILE A 462 -14.43 -4.24 -17.70
N GLU A 463 -14.96 -5.18 -18.48
CA GLU A 463 -16.34 -5.62 -18.35
C GLU A 463 -16.47 -7.15 -18.36
N ASN A 464 -17.09 -7.67 -17.33
CA ASN A 464 -17.37 -9.08 -17.18
C ASN A 464 -18.85 -9.29 -16.97
N THR A 465 -19.57 -9.47 -18.07
CA THR A 465 -21.03 -9.56 -18.08
C THR A 465 -21.47 -10.97 -18.44
N THR A 466 -22.29 -11.57 -17.58
CA THR A 466 -22.98 -12.83 -17.80
C THR A 466 -24.44 -12.63 -17.39
N THR A 467 -25.37 -12.66 -18.33
CA THR A 467 -26.81 -12.40 -18.07
C THR A 467 -27.67 -13.47 -18.73
N GLY A 468 -28.83 -13.79 -18.14
CA GLY A 468 -29.77 -14.77 -18.70
C GLY A 468 -29.29 -16.22 -18.59
N SER A 469 -28.36 -16.50 -17.68
CA SER A 469 -27.90 -17.86 -17.38
C SER A 469 -28.86 -18.55 -16.41
N THR A 470 -28.94 -19.88 -16.47
CA THR A 470 -29.73 -20.69 -15.50
C THR A 470 -28.87 -21.66 -14.69
N GLY A 471 -27.54 -21.59 -14.82
CA GLY A 471 -26.61 -22.48 -14.15
C GLY A 471 -26.12 -21.92 -12.81
N ASP A 472 -25.60 -22.81 -11.97
CA ASP A 472 -24.93 -22.41 -10.73
C ASP A 472 -23.52 -21.88 -11.02
N PHE A 473 -23.08 -20.88 -10.27
CA PHE A 473 -21.75 -20.28 -10.33
C PHE A 473 -21.09 -20.35 -8.96
N SER A 474 -19.86 -20.86 -8.91
CA SER A 474 -19.06 -20.91 -7.69
C SER A 474 -17.58 -20.67 -7.97
N GLY A 475 -16.85 -20.12 -7.00
CA GLY A 475 -15.40 -19.96 -7.04
C GLY A 475 -14.92 -18.81 -7.94
N ILE A 476 -15.72 -17.74 -8.06
CA ILE A 476 -15.37 -16.58 -8.87
C ILE A 476 -14.48 -15.66 -8.04
N SER A 477 -13.21 -15.52 -8.43
CA SER A 477 -12.29 -14.57 -7.80
C SER A 477 -11.73 -13.62 -8.86
N ARG A 478 -11.98 -12.33 -8.70
CA ARG A 478 -11.50 -11.29 -9.62
C ARG A 478 -10.79 -10.16 -8.86
N SER A 479 -9.64 -9.73 -9.37
CA SER A 479 -8.80 -8.73 -8.74
C SER A 479 -8.15 -7.80 -9.76
N TYR A 480 -8.46 -6.52 -9.66
CA TYR A 480 -7.93 -5.50 -10.56
C TYR A 480 -7.12 -4.49 -9.79
N ARG A 481 -5.87 -4.27 -10.23
CA ARG A 481 -5.01 -3.20 -9.70
C ARG A 481 -4.78 -2.16 -10.78
N ILE A 482 -5.16 -0.92 -10.51
CA ILE A 482 -5.00 0.21 -11.42
C ILE A 482 -4.27 1.29 -10.64
N GLU A 483 -2.97 1.46 -10.90
CA GLU A 483 -2.12 2.26 -10.01
C GLU A 483 -1.26 3.28 -10.77
N TYR A 484 -1.18 4.52 -10.28
CA TYR A 484 -0.26 5.54 -10.79
C TYR A 484 -0.38 5.83 -12.31
N ASN A 485 -1.56 5.70 -12.88
CA ASN A 485 -1.82 6.08 -14.28
C ASN A 485 -2.22 7.56 -14.37
N ASP A 486 -1.89 8.19 -15.49
CA ASP A 486 -2.41 9.49 -15.91
C ASP A 486 -3.45 9.26 -17.01
N ILE A 487 -4.72 9.40 -16.67
CA ILE A 487 -5.87 9.05 -17.51
C ILE A 487 -6.66 10.31 -17.83
N ARG A 488 -6.64 10.76 -19.08
CA ARG A 488 -7.22 12.07 -19.40
C ARG A 488 -7.89 12.24 -20.75
N ASP A 489 -8.84 13.17 -20.79
CA ASP A 489 -9.49 13.62 -22.02
C ASP A 489 -10.20 12.51 -22.81
N ASN A 490 -10.58 11.40 -22.16
CA ASN A 490 -11.34 10.33 -22.80
C ASN A 490 -12.84 10.71 -22.90
N ASN A 491 -13.51 10.31 -23.99
CA ASN A 491 -14.93 10.66 -24.18
C ASN A 491 -15.87 9.86 -23.25
N GLY A 492 -15.40 8.73 -22.70
CA GLY A 492 -16.09 7.89 -21.73
C GLY A 492 -15.55 8.09 -20.30
N ALA A 493 -15.48 7.01 -19.54
CA ALA A 493 -14.91 7.04 -18.19
C ALA A 493 -13.37 7.07 -18.26
N GLY A 494 -12.71 7.63 -17.25
CA GLY A 494 -11.28 7.39 -17.06
C GLY A 494 -11.05 5.89 -16.80
N VAL A 495 -11.75 5.36 -15.79
CA VAL A 495 -11.79 3.93 -15.47
C VAL A 495 -13.23 3.47 -15.43
N TYR A 496 -13.55 2.42 -16.18
CA TYR A 496 -14.81 1.68 -16.11
C TYR A 496 -14.53 0.23 -15.75
N LEU A 497 -15.05 -0.21 -14.61
CA LEU A 497 -14.96 -1.58 -14.12
C LEU A 497 -16.37 -2.13 -13.88
N ALA A 498 -16.75 -3.18 -14.60
CA ALA A 498 -18.05 -3.83 -14.43
C ALA A 498 -17.92 -5.34 -14.22
N ASN A 499 -18.49 -5.87 -13.15
CA ASN A 499 -18.69 -7.30 -12.91
C ASN A 499 -20.19 -7.55 -12.75
N VAL A 500 -20.82 -8.06 -13.81
CA VAL A 500 -22.26 -8.32 -13.84
C VAL A 500 -22.50 -9.80 -14.05
N LEU A 501 -23.11 -10.47 -13.07
CA LEU A 501 -23.52 -11.86 -13.13
C LEU A 501 -24.99 -11.95 -12.72
N TRP A 502 -25.86 -12.27 -13.68
CA TRP A 502 -27.28 -12.52 -13.47
C TRP A 502 -27.64 -13.94 -13.91
N THR A 503 -28.09 -14.74 -12.95
CA THR A 503 -28.54 -16.10 -13.17
C THR A 503 -29.75 -16.45 -12.31
N THR A 504 -30.53 -17.45 -12.73
CA THR A 504 -31.55 -18.09 -11.87
C THR A 504 -30.98 -19.22 -10.99
N GLY A 505 -29.74 -19.66 -11.23
CA GLY A 505 -29.05 -20.66 -10.42
C GLY A 505 -28.40 -20.09 -9.15
N ALA A 506 -27.73 -20.92 -8.36
CA ALA A 506 -27.00 -20.48 -7.17
C ALA A 506 -25.73 -19.69 -7.53
N VAL A 507 -25.36 -18.71 -6.70
CA VAL A 507 -24.09 -17.98 -6.78
C VAL A 507 -23.39 -18.12 -5.43
N GLU A 508 -22.24 -18.79 -5.39
CA GLU A 508 -21.51 -19.12 -4.17
C GLU A 508 -20.03 -18.76 -4.30
N ASP A 509 -19.32 -18.55 -3.19
CA ASP A 509 -17.86 -18.35 -3.16
C ASP A 509 -17.36 -17.29 -4.16
N VAL A 510 -17.81 -16.04 -4.03
CA VAL A 510 -17.44 -14.94 -4.91
C VAL A 510 -16.58 -13.90 -4.18
N ASP A 511 -15.45 -13.54 -4.76
CA ASP A 511 -14.56 -12.48 -4.27
C ASP A 511 -14.22 -11.52 -5.41
N LEU A 512 -14.72 -10.28 -5.32
CA LEU A 512 -14.44 -9.21 -6.27
C LEU A 512 -13.64 -8.11 -5.57
N SER A 513 -12.45 -7.81 -6.10
CA SER A 513 -11.59 -6.76 -5.57
C SER A 513 -11.13 -5.77 -6.64
N ALA A 514 -11.27 -4.48 -6.34
CA ALA A 514 -10.75 -3.39 -7.17
C ALA A 514 -9.90 -2.45 -6.32
N ARG A 515 -8.62 -2.30 -6.67
CA ARG A 515 -7.68 -1.38 -6.03
C ARG A 515 -7.23 -0.32 -7.03
N ILE A 516 -7.62 0.92 -6.80
CA ILE A 516 -7.35 2.08 -7.66
C ILE A 516 -6.54 3.10 -6.85
N VAL A 517 -5.25 3.26 -7.15
CA VAL A 517 -4.31 3.97 -6.26
C VAL A 517 -3.46 4.99 -6.99
N GLY A 518 -3.36 6.21 -6.47
CA GLY A 518 -2.40 7.20 -6.95
C GLY A 518 -2.61 7.63 -8.41
N ASN A 519 -3.78 7.37 -9.00
CA ASN A 519 -4.06 7.75 -10.38
C ASN A 519 -4.44 9.23 -10.47
N THR A 520 -4.09 9.86 -11.59
CA THR A 520 -4.59 11.18 -11.98
C THR A 520 -5.61 10.99 -13.09
N VAL A 521 -6.87 11.30 -12.83
CA VAL A 521 -7.99 11.09 -13.75
C VAL A 521 -8.65 12.43 -14.06
N THR A 522 -8.39 13.01 -15.23
CA THR A 522 -8.78 14.41 -15.54
C THR A 522 -9.42 14.59 -16.91
N GLY A 523 -10.42 15.47 -17.04
CA GLY A 523 -10.99 15.81 -18.36
C GLY A 523 -11.75 14.68 -19.06
N ASN A 524 -12.04 13.59 -18.34
CA ASN A 524 -12.90 12.51 -18.82
C ASN A 524 -14.38 12.89 -18.63
N ARG A 525 -15.31 12.22 -19.33
CA ARG A 525 -16.75 12.45 -19.13
C ARG A 525 -17.18 12.05 -17.72
N ILE A 526 -16.67 10.92 -17.23
CA ILE A 526 -16.81 10.43 -15.85
C ILE A 526 -15.41 10.04 -15.37
N GLY A 527 -15.10 10.22 -14.07
CA GLY A 527 -13.78 9.88 -13.56
C GLY A 527 -13.58 8.37 -13.45
N VAL A 528 -14.18 7.76 -12.43
CA VAL A 528 -14.06 6.33 -12.11
C VAL A 528 -15.45 5.73 -11.90
N VAL A 529 -15.72 4.59 -12.52
CA VAL A 529 -16.95 3.81 -12.34
C VAL A 529 -16.60 2.38 -11.94
N ILE A 530 -17.12 1.93 -10.81
CA ILE A 530 -17.07 0.54 -10.38
C ILE A 530 -18.50 0.03 -10.20
N ASN A 531 -18.87 -0.98 -10.99
CA ASN A 531 -20.20 -1.57 -11.00
C ASN A 531 -20.13 -3.09 -10.78
N ASN A 532 -20.58 -3.55 -9.62
CA ASN A 532 -20.62 -4.97 -9.26
C ASN A 532 -22.08 -5.39 -9.06
N GLN A 533 -22.60 -6.30 -9.89
CA GLN A 533 -23.96 -6.80 -9.83
C GLN A 533 -23.92 -8.33 -9.79
N LEU A 534 -24.25 -8.94 -8.65
CA LEU A 534 -24.32 -10.39 -8.47
C LEU A 534 -25.75 -10.78 -8.11
N VAL A 535 -26.45 -11.45 -9.02
CA VAL A 535 -27.84 -11.88 -8.83
C VAL A 535 -27.95 -13.37 -9.18
N GLY A 536 -28.40 -14.15 -8.21
CA GLY A 536 -28.67 -15.59 -8.32
C GLY A 536 -30.05 -15.97 -7.79
N GLY A 537 -30.48 -17.22 -7.93
CA GLY A 537 -31.61 -17.78 -7.16
C GLY A 537 -31.28 -17.95 -5.67
N SER A 538 -30.00 -18.07 -5.34
CA SER A 538 -29.45 -17.90 -3.99
C SER A 538 -28.04 -17.30 -4.10
N LEU A 539 -27.61 -16.58 -3.07
CA LEU A 539 -26.31 -15.92 -2.99
C LEU A 539 -25.65 -16.26 -1.65
N ARG A 540 -24.47 -16.88 -1.68
CA ARG A 540 -23.72 -17.27 -0.47
C ARG A 540 -22.25 -16.90 -0.59
N ASP A 541 -21.63 -16.52 0.52
CA ASP A 541 -20.17 -16.30 0.59
C ASP A 541 -19.66 -15.34 -0.49
N ALA A 542 -20.34 -14.20 -0.65
CA ALA A 542 -20.02 -13.19 -1.66
C ALA A 542 -19.42 -11.93 -1.01
N VAL A 543 -18.20 -11.57 -1.43
CA VAL A 543 -17.45 -10.42 -0.92
C VAL A 543 -17.08 -9.50 -2.07
N VAL A 544 -17.38 -8.21 -1.90
CA VAL A 544 -16.96 -7.14 -2.81
C VAL A 544 -16.15 -6.11 -2.04
N THR A 545 -14.91 -5.87 -2.48
CA THR A 545 -14.00 -4.88 -1.89
C THR A 545 -13.53 -3.88 -2.92
N ASN A 546 -13.87 -2.61 -2.73
CA ASN A 546 -13.41 -1.51 -3.57
C ASN A 546 -12.53 -0.56 -2.75
N THR A 547 -11.32 -0.27 -3.23
CA THR A 547 -10.36 0.62 -2.58
C THR A 547 -9.89 1.69 -3.54
N LEU A 548 -10.14 2.96 -3.19
CA LEU A 548 -9.61 4.14 -3.88
C LEU A 548 -8.71 4.90 -2.91
N GLU A 549 -7.42 5.02 -3.24
CA GLU A 549 -6.42 5.61 -2.34
C GLU A 549 -5.55 6.64 -3.08
N GLY A 550 -5.48 7.87 -2.57
CA GLY A 550 -4.55 8.89 -3.09
C GLY A 550 -4.79 9.31 -4.54
N ASN A 551 -5.99 9.12 -5.09
CA ASN A 551 -6.28 9.51 -6.48
C ASN A 551 -6.61 11.01 -6.57
N THR A 552 -6.28 11.61 -7.71
CA THR A 552 -6.73 12.97 -8.09
C THR A 552 -7.73 12.87 -9.23
N ILE A 553 -8.97 13.30 -9.02
CA ILE A 553 -10.09 13.05 -9.94
C ILE A 553 -10.84 14.36 -10.23
N THR A 554 -10.93 14.68 -11.52
CA THR A 554 -11.74 15.78 -12.07
C THR A 554 -12.40 15.32 -13.37
N ALA A 555 -13.72 15.22 -13.36
CA ALA A 555 -14.56 14.82 -14.48
C ALA A 555 -15.45 16.00 -14.92
N GLY A 556 -15.90 16.00 -16.18
CA GLY A 556 -16.70 17.11 -16.69
C GLY A 556 -16.23 17.63 -18.04
N ARG A 557 -16.06 16.74 -19.01
CA ARG A 557 -15.91 17.17 -20.40
C ARG A 557 -17.29 17.53 -20.94
N ALA A 558 -17.51 18.81 -21.25
CA ALA A 558 -18.74 19.34 -21.83
C ALA A 558 -19.10 18.69 -23.18
N LEU A 559 -19.77 17.54 -23.14
CA LEU A 559 -20.53 16.95 -24.23
C LEU A 559 -22.01 16.96 -23.79
N VAL A 560 -22.90 17.19 -24.75
CA VAL A 560 -24.33 17.45 -24.55
C VAL A 560 -24.95 16.51 -23.53
N ALA A 561 -25.59 17.09 -22.50
CA ALA A 561 -26.33 16.38 -21.46
C ALA A 561 -27.21 15.28 -22.05
N GLY A 562 -26.88 14.04 -21.71
CA GLY A 562 -27.74 12.89 -21.94
C GLY A 562 -27.62 11.99 -20.73
N ASN A 563 -28.75 11.70 -20.08
CA ASN A 563 -28.81 10.75 -18.97
C ASN A 563 -28.21 9.42 -19.46
N LEU A 564 -27.05 9.08 -18.93
CA LEU A 564 -26.47 7.76 -19.08
C LEU A 564 -27.09 6.90 -17.99
N ASP A 565 -27.59 5.73 -18.35
CA ASP A 565 -28.14 4.74 -17.41
C ASP A 565 -27.17 3.56 -17.34
N VAL A 566 -26.59 3.33 -16.17
CA VAL A 566 -25.72 2.17 -15.88
C VAL A 566 -26.50 1.24 -14.97
N ASN A 567 -27.21 0.29 -15.59
CA ASN A 567 -28.00 -0.74 -14.89
C ASN A 567 -28.93 -0.16 -13.81
N GLY A 568 -29.53 0.99 -14.10
CA GLY A 568 -30.46 1.69 -13.24
C GLY A 568 -29.94 2.91 -12.52
N LEU A 569 -28.64 3.00 -12.32
CA LEU A 569 -28.09 4.26 -11.86
C LEU A 569 -28.19 5.24 -13.02
N GLU A 570 -28.71 6.44 -12.82
CA GLU A 570 -28.37 7.55 -13.69
C GLU A 570 -27.01 8.10 -13.20
N PRO A 571 -25.82 7.62 -13.67
CA PRO A 571 -24.60 8.38 -13.44
C PRO A 571 -24.80 9.76 -14.03
N LEU A 572 -24.75 10.77 -13.16
CA LEU A 572 -24.75 12.12 -13.65
C LEU A 572 -23.45 12.33 -14.41
N ASP A 573 -23.58 12.70 -15.68
CA ASP A 573 -22.47 13.18 -16.49
C ASP A 573 -21.60 14.14 -15.67
N GLY A 574 -20.29 13.96 -15.72
CA GLY A 574 -19.36 14.78 -14.96
C GLY A 574 -19.09 14.32 -13.53
N THR A 575 -19.68 13.22 -13.05
CA THR A 575 -19.38 12.68 -11.71
C THR A 575 -17.94 12.18 -11.59
N GLY A 576 -17.29 12.46 -10.45
CA GLY A 576 -15.91 12.05 -10.17
C GLY A 576 -15.77 10.54 -9.98
N VAL A 577 -16.46 9.99 -8.99
CA VAL A 577 -16.42 8.55 -8.64
C VAL A 577 -17.84 8.01 -8.56
N VAL A 578 -18.10 6.86 -9.19
CA VAL A 578 -19.35 6.11 -9.08
C VAL A 578 -19.06 4.71 -8.54
N LEU A 579 -19.63 4.38 -7.39
CA LEU A 579 -19.57 3.06 -6.77
C LEU A 579 -20.97 2.45 -6.73
N ALA A 580 -21.15 1.35 -7.44
CA ALA A 580 -22.43 0.71 -7.66
C ALA A 580 -22.31 -0.78 -7.34
N THR A 581 -22.81 -1.22 -6.19
CA THR A 581 -22.72 -2.64 -5.82
C THR A 581 -24.10 -3.18 -5.44
N GLY A 582 -24.64 -4.10 -6.24
CA GLY A 582 -25.90 -4.79 -5.98
C GLY A 582 -25.68 -6.30 -5.87
N LEU A 583 -25.95 -6.86 -4.70
CA LEU A 583 -25.77 -8.27 -4.39
C LEU A 583 -27.11 -8.85 -3.96
N GLY A 584 -27.67 -9.82 -4.67
CA GLY A 584 -28.94 -10.38 -4.23
C GLY A 584 -29.31 -11.76 -4.72
N ALA A 585 -30.29 -12.33 -4.02
CA ALA A 585 -30.97 -13.55 -4.39
C ALA A 585 -32.38 -13.21 -4.87
N VAL A 586 -32.76 -13.66 -6.07
CA VAL A 586 -34.08 -13.41 -6.67
C VAL A 586 -34.65 -14.71 -7.21
N ARG A 587 -35.89 -15.03 -6.83
CA ARG A 587 -36.58 -16.24 -7.31
C ARG A 587 -38.06 -15.98 -7.58
N ASP A 588 -38.54 -16.47 -8.72
CA ASP A 588 -39.94 -16.44 -9.14
C ASP A 588 -40.61 -17.83 -9.09
N ASP A 589 -41.94 -17.87 -9.29
CA ASP A 589 -42.75 -19.10 -9.31
C ASP A 589 -42.79 -19.81 -10.68
N THR A 590 -41.94 -19.41 -11.63
CA THR A 590 -41.95 -19.99 -12.99
C THR A 590 -41.54 -21.48 -13.02
N ALA A 591 -41.04 -22.02 -11.89
CA ALA A 591 -40.70 -23.42 -11.69
C ALA A 591 -41.55 -24.07 -10.57
N PRO A 592 -41.96 -25.36 -10.70
CA PRO A 592 -42.76 -26.03 -9.68
C PRO A 592 -41.98 -26.23 -8.37
N GLY A 593 -42.55 -25.79 -7.25
CA GLY A 593 -42.00 -25.97 -5.90
C GLY A 593 -42.03 -24.68 -5.08
N ASP A 594 -41.35 -24.68 -3.94
CA ASP A 594 -41.24 -23.51 -3.08
C ASP A 594 -40.34 -22.43 -3.70
N VAL A 595 -40.73 -21.17 -3.54
CA VAL A 595 -40.01 -19.97 -4.00
C VAL A 595 -39.15 -19.46 -2.85
N ILE A 596 -37.91 -19.94 -2.78
CA ILE A 596 -36.97 -19.63 -1.71
C ILE A 596 -35.77 -18.87 -2.27
N ALA A 597 -35.56 -17.64 -1.78
CA ALA A 597 -34.41 -16.78 -2.06
C ALA A 597 -33.59 -16.55 -0.78
N VAL A 598 -32.28 -16.77 -0.85
CA VAL A 598 -31.40 -16.63 0.31
C VAL A 598 -30.13 -15.86 -0.07
N ALA A 599 -29.83 -14.79 0.66
CA ALA A 599 -28.55 -14.08 0.63
C ALA A 599 -27.86 -14.23 2.00
N GLU A 600 -26.76 -14.97 2.08
CA GLU A 600 -26.11 -15.33 3.34
C GLU A 600 -24.58 -15.13 3.28
N ASP A 601 -23.98 -14.57 4.34
CA ASP A 601 -22.55 -14.25 4.40
C ASP A 601 -22.08 -13.29 3.27
N VAL A 602 -22.91 -12.29 2.97
CA VAL A 602 -22.68 -11.32 1.89
C VAL A 602 -22.08 -10.02 2.43
N ARG A 603 -20.99 -9.53 1.84
CA ARG A 603 -20.27 -8.33 2.30
C ARG A 603 -19.94 -7.37 1.17
N ILE A 604 -20.20 -6.09 1.41
CA ILE A 604 -19.75 -4.97 0.58
C ILE A 604 -18.82 -4.10 1.43
N SER A 605 -17.63 -3.81 0.93
CA SER A 605 -16.65 -2.96 1.59
C SER A 605 -16.07 -1.93 0.63
N ASN A 606 -16.33 -0.65 0.89
CA ASN A 606 -15.77 0.46 0.13
C ASN A 606 -14.83 1.28 1.01
N THR A 607 -13.62 1.55 0.53
CA THR A 607 -12.63 2.40 1.21
C THR A 607 -12.16 3.50 0.28
N LEU A 608 -12.36 4.75 0.68
CA LEU A 608 -11.84 5.93 0.03
C LEU A 608 -10.90 6.65 0.99
N GLU A 609 -9.61 6.68 0.67
CA GLU A 609 -8.59 7.27 1.52
C GLU A 609 -7.75 8.31 0.75
N ALA A 610 -7.60 9.50 1.32
CA ALA A 610 -6.73 10.56 0.82
C ALA A 610 -6.96 10.95 -0.66
N ASN A 611 -8.18 10.75 -1.19
CA ASN A 611 -8.50 11.13 -2.57
C ASN A 611 -8.80 12.63 -2.65
N THR A 612 -8.43 13.25 -3.76
CA THR A 612 -8.83 14.61 -4.14
C THR A 612 -9.80 14.52 -5.31
N VAL A 613 -11.08 14.71 -5.05
CA VAL A 613 -12.17 14.61 -6.04
C VAL A 613 -12.84 15.98 -6.14
N THR A 614 -12.40 16.77 -7.11
CA THR A 614 -12.71 18.20 -7.13
C THR A 614 -13.06 18.72 -8.51
N ALA A 615 -13.86 19.80 -8.53
CA ALA A 615 -14.24 20.52 -9.74
C ALA A 615 -14.95 19.62 -10.76
N ASN A 616 -15.77 18.69 -10.27
CA ASN A 616 -16.54 17.79 -11.11
C ASN A 616 -17.83 18.48 -11.60
N ASP A 617 -18.19 18.27 -12.86
CA ASP A 617 -19.44 18.78 -13.45
C ASP A 617 -20.71 18.05 -12.95
N GLY A 618 -20.53 17.01 -12.12
CA GLY A 618 -21.57 16.32 -11.34
C GLY A 618 -21.20 16.23 -9.85
N HIS A 619 -21.48 15.10 -9.20
CA HIS A 619 -21.09 14.85 -7.81
C HIS A 619 -19.59 14.50 -7.69
N GLY A 620 -19.02 14.67 -6.50
CA GLY A 620 -17.69 14.14 -6.18
C GLY A 620 -17.71 12.61 -6.17
N VAL A 621 -18.44 12.03 -5.22
CA VAL A 621 -18.65 10.58 -5.10
C VAL A 621 -20.15 10.28 -5.16
N GLN A 622 -20.57 9.40 -6.06
CA GLN A 622 -21.89 8.79 -6.13
C GLN A 622 -21.78 7.34 -5.67
N MET A 623 -22.55 6.93 -4.66
CA MET A 623 -22.44 5.58 -4.10
C MET A 623 -23.80 4.94 -3.84
N THR A 624 -23.95 3.69 -4.28
CA THR A 624 -25.08 2.84 -3.93
C THR A 624 -24.62 1.42 -3.66
N ASN A 625 -25.00 0.88 -2.50
CA ASN A 625 -24.72 -0.48 -2.08
C ASN A 625 -26.04 -1.15 -1.68
N VAL A 626 -26.34 -2.32 -2.24
CA VAL A 626 -27.57 -3.07 -1.97
C VAL A 626 -27.24 -4.54 -1.71
N ILE A 627 -27.77 -5.09 -0.61
CA ILE A 627 -27.81 -6.53 -0.35
C ILE A 627 -29.28 -6.96 -0.23
N GLY A 628 -29.74 -7.89 -1.06
CA GLY A 628 -31.17 -8.23 -1.15
C GLY A 628 -31.49 -9.72 -1.24
N ALA A 629 -32.62 -10.14 -0.68
CA ALA A 629 -33.26 -11.40 -1.01
C ALA A 629 -34.73 -11.17 -1.37
N ALA A 630 -35.20 -11.73 -2.48
CA ALA A 630 -36.53 -11.49 -2.99
C ALA A 630 -37.16 -12.78 -3.55
N ALA A 631 -38.27 -13.21 -2.95
CA ALA A 631 -39.08 -14.34 -3.38
C ALA A 631 -40.46 -13.82 -3.82
N TYR A 632 -40.82 -13.97 -5.09
CA TYR A 632 -42.02 -13.30 -5.62
C TYR A 632 -42.81 -14.07 -6.67
N SER A 633 -44.06 -13.67 -6.87
CA SER A 633 -44.92 -14.14 -7.95
C SER A 633 -46.03 -13.14 -8.25
N GLU A 634 -46.30 -12.88 -9.53
CA GLU A 634 -47.40 -12.01 -10.00
C GLU A 634 -48.72 -12.76 -10.25
N SER A 635 -48.74 -14.10 -10.27
CA SER A 635 -49.98 -14.86 -10.54
C SER A 635 -49.89 -16.32 -10.08
N SER A 636 -49.76 -16.55 -8.77
CA SER A 636 -49.62 -17.92 -8.24
C SER A 636 -50.98 -18.61 -8.16
N ASP A 637 -51.19 -19.63 -8.99
CA ASP A 637 -52.41 -20.47 -8.94
C ASP A 637 -52.29 -21.67 -7.97
N THR A 638 -51.06 -21.99 -7.52
CA THR A 638 -50.80 -23.16 -6.66
C THR A 638 -50.18 -22.74 -5.33
N PRO A 639 -50.77 -23.09 -4.17
CA PRO A 639 -50.20 -22.74 -2.87
C PRO A 639 -48.81 -23.36 -2.68
N VAL A 640 -47.77 -22.53 -2.63
CA VAL A 640 -46.38 -22.89 -2.33
C VAL A 640 -45.81 -21.98 -1.24
N ILE A 641 -44.64 -22.30 -0.69
CA ILE A 641 -43.98 -21.44 0.29
C ILE A 641 -43.20 -20.35 -0.43
N PHE A 642 -43.40 -19.08 -0.03
CA PHE A 642 -42.56 -17.96 -0.40
C PHE A 642 -41.67 -17.59 0.79
N SER A 643 -40.35 -17.66 0.59
CA SER A 643 -39.39 -17.34 1.64
C SER A 643 -38.22 -16.53 1.10
N ALA A 644 -38.00 -15.36 1.68
CA ALA A 644 -36.81 -14.54 1.46
C ALA A 644 -36.04 -14.40 2.78
N ARG A 645 -34.72 -14.62 2.73
CA ARG A 645 -33.86 -14.47 3.90
C ARG A 645 -32.56 -13.78 3.55
N VAL A 646 -32.22 -12.76 4.32
CA VAL A 646 -30.87 -12.18 4.37
C VAL A 646 -30.24 -12.52 5.72
N ALA A 647 -29.01 -13.04 5.75
CA ALA A 647 -28.37 -13.38 7.03
C ALA A 647 -26.87 -13.09 7.02
N ARG A 648 -26.32 -12.59 8.13
CA ARG A 648 -24.89 -12.27 8.29
C ARG A 648 -24.36 -11.36 7.17
N ALA A 649 -25.16 -10.35 6.83
CA ALA A 649 -24.85 -9.42 5.75
C ALA A 649 -24.25 -8.11 6.27
N GLN A 650 -23.30 -7.53 5.53
CA GLN A 650 -22.64 -6.30 5.95
C GLN A 650 -22.37 -5.36 4.78
N ILE A 651 -22.70 -4.08 4.96
CA ILE A 651 -22.23 -2.98 4.13
C ILE A 651 -21.32 -2.11 4.99
N ARG A 652 -20.07 -1.94 4.58
CA ARG A 652 -19.10 -1.08 5.27
C ARG A 652 -18.50 -0.06 4.32
N ASN A 653 -18.63 1.23 4.64
CA ASN A 653 -18.02 2.31 3.89
C ASN A 653 -17.08 3.14 4.78
N VAL A 654 -15.86 3.37 4.31
CA VAL A 654 -14.83 4.11 5.05
C VAL A 654 -14.29 5.25 4.18
N PHE A 655 -14.39 6.47 4.68
CA PHE A 655 -13.88 7.70 4.06
C PHE A 655 -12.89 8.36 5.01
N THR A 656 -11.60 8.39 4.65
CA THR A 656 -10.56 8.99 5.49
C THR A 656 -9.74 10.03 4.72
N GLY A 657 -9.69 11.27 5.21
CA GLY A 657 -8.79 12.29 4.67
C GLY A 657 -9.07 12.73 3.23
N ASN A 658 -10.28 12.50 2.71
CA ASN A 658 -10.61 12.89 1.33
C ASN A 658 -10.90 14.38 1.22
N VAL A 659 -10.68 14.95 0.04
CA VAL A 659 -11.05 16.31 -0.35
C VAL A 659 -12.08 16.23 -1.47
N LEU A 660 -13.33 16.59 -1.16
CA LEU A 660 -14.47 16.55 -2.07
C LEU A 660 -15.03 17.97 -2.22
N SER A 661 -14.47 18.76 -3.13
CA SER A 661 -14.76 20.20 -3.19
C SER A 661 -15.02 20.73 -4.59
N ASP A 662 -15.71 21.87 -4.67
CA ASP A 662 -15.96 22.59 -5.93
C ASP A 662 -16.78 21.79 -6.95
N ASN A 663 -17.52 20.77 -6.53
CA ASN A 663 -18.37 19.99 -7.43
C ASN A 663 -19.68 20.72 -7.69
N THR A 664 -20.23 20.60 -8.90
CA THR A 664 -21.54 21.20 -9.24
C THR A 664 -22.73 20.41 -8.67
N GLY A 665 -22.49 19.16 -8.25
CA GLY A 665 -23.34 18.38 -7.37
C GLY A 665 -22.84 18.40 -5.93
N ASP A 666 -23.05 17.30 -5.21
CA ASP A 666 -22.58 17.11 -3.83
C ASP A 666 -21.11 16.69 -3.75
N GLY A 667 -20.51 16.82 -2.58
CA GLY A 667 -19.25 16.14 -2.27
C GLY A 667 -19.44 14.61 -2.26
N VAL A 668 -20.36 14.12 -1.43
CA VAL A 668 -20.84 12.73 -1.44
C VAL A 668 -22.34 12.71 -1.70
N TYR A 669 -22.72 11.90 -2.67
CA TYR A 669 -24.08 11.69 -3.10
C TYR A 669 -24.40 10.20 -3.04
N GLY A 670 -25.60 9.89 -2.58
CA GLY A 670 -26.11 8.56 -2.70
C GLY A 670 -27.16 8.49 -3.80
N ALA A 671 -26.99 7.55 -4.73
CA ALA A 671 -27.82 7.45 -5.92
C ALA A 671 -28.91 6.38 -5.88
N LEU A 672 -29.95 6.63 -6.66
CA LEU A 672 -31.01 5.70 -7.00
C LEU A 672 -30.54 4.65 -8.02
N VAL A 673 -30.67 3.36 -7.70
CA VAL A 673 -30.51 2.26 -8.68
C VAL A 673 -31.89 1.85 -9.23
N VAL A 674 -32.17 2.17 -10.48
CA VAL A 674 -33.32 1.75 -11.30
C VAL A 674 -33.04 0.43 -12.03
N GLY A 675 -32.71 -0.66 -11.35
CA GLY A 675 -32.27 -1.87 -12.07
C GLY A 675 -31.99 -3.13 -11.25
N LEU A 676 -33.05 -3.89 -10.93
CA LEU A 676 -33.00 -5.32 -10.62
C LEU A 676 -34.21 -6.09 -11.21
N ARG A 677 -34.79 -5.50 -12.27
CA ARG A 677 -36.06 -5.79 -12.98
C ARG A 677 -37.00 -6.83 -12.32
N ALA A 678 -38.07 -6.30 -11.72
CA ALA A 678 -39.37 -6.93 -11.41
C ALA A 678 -39.62 -7.52 -10.01
N VAL A 679 -38.75 -7.32 -9.01
CA VAL A 679 -39.05 -7.73 -7.61
C VAL A 679 -38.71 -6.69 -6.54
N LEU A 680 -37.92 -5.70 -6.91
CA LEU A 680 -37.54 -4.59 -6.05
C LEU A 680 -38.20 -3.29 -6.54
N ASP A 681 -39.50 -3.30 -6.80
CA ASP A 681 -40.26 -2.07 -7.13
C ASP A 681 -40.46 -1.25 -5.83
N PHE A 682 -39.37 -0.69 -5.31
CA PHE A 682 -39.34 0.21 -4.16
C PHE A 682 -38.64 1.49 -4.56
N SER A 683 -39.38 2.58 -4.52
CA SER A 683 -38.84 3.93 -4.69
C SER A 683 -37.87 4.22 -3.54
N GLU A 684 -36.58 4.37 -3.88
CA GLU A 684 -35.49 5.01 -3.09
C GLU A 684 -34.81 4.06 -2.07
N PHE A 685 -33.47 3.94 -1.97
CA PHE A 685 -32.58 4.72 -1.06
C PHE A 685 -31.17 4.08 -0.92
N ASN A 686 -30.19 4.82 -0.38
CA ASN A 686 -28.76 4.46 -0.27
C ASN A 686 -28.44 3.43 0.83
N ASN A 687 -27.27 2.78 0.75
CA ASN A 687 -26.84 1.61 1.57
C ASN A 687 -28.02 0.78 2.12
N THR A 688 -28.51 -0.19 1.34
CA THR A 688 -29.74 -0.91 1.64
C THR A 688 -29.50 -2.39 1.87
N ILE A 689 -30.06 -2.94 2.95
CA ILE A 689 -30.19 -4.38 3.16
C ILE A 689 -31.67 -4.71 3.21
N SER A 690 -32.17 -5.53 2.28
CA SER A 690 -33.60 -5.80 2.18
C SER A 690 -33.96 -7.27 2.01
N SER A 691 -35.02 -7.73 2.67
CA SER A 691 -35.55 -9.09 2.52
C SER A 691 -37.04 -9.05 2.24
N ARG A 692 -37.49 -9.62 1.11
CA ARG A 692 -38.88 -9.46 0.67
C ARG A 692 -39.52 -10.73 0.13
N ALA A 693 -40.69 -11.07 0.66
CA ALA A 693 -41.51 -12.19 0.19
C ALA A 693 -42.87 -11.66 -0.28
N MET A 694 -43.17 -11.78 -1.57
CA MET A 694 -44.36 -11.18 -2.19
C MET A 694 -45.15 -12.19 -3.01
N VAL A 695 -46.48 -12.16 -2.95
CA VAL A 695 -47.30 -12.95 -3.89
C VAL A 695 -48.56 -12.18 -4.24
N ASP A 696 -48.92 -12.18 -5.52
CA ASP A 696 -50.27 -11.89 -5.99
C ASP A 696 -50.89 -13.23 -6.43
N GLY A 697 -51.64 -13.89 -5.53
CA GLY A 697 -52.19 -15.23 -5.71
C GLY A 697 -52.15 -16.14 -4.48
N ALA A 698 -52.22 -17.45 -4.68
CA ALA A 698 -52.29 -18.43 -3.60
C ALA A 698 -50.90 -18.78 -3.02
N ALA A 699 -50.81 -18.90 -1.69
CA ALA A 699 -49.60 -19.34 -0.99
C ALA A 699 -49.87 -20.25 0.22
N THR A 700 -48.86 -21.06 0.55
CA THR A 700 -48.86 -21.83 1.81
C THR A 700 -48.47 -20.93 2.98
N SER A 701 -47.42 -20.12 2.82
CA SER A 701 -46.97 -19.15 3.80
C SER A 701 -46.03 -18.16 3.14
N LEU A 702 -45.97 -16.94 3.66
CA LEU A 702 -45.02 -15.91 3.25
C LEU A 702 -44.10 -15.59 4.42
N THR A 703 -42.79 -15.64 4.19
CA THR A 703 -41.81 -15.30 5.21
C THR A 703 -40.68 -14.47 4.63
N ALA A 704 -40.53 -13.25 5.12
CA ALA A 704 -39.36 -12.42 4.90
C ALA A 704 -38.58 -12.33 6.22
N ALA A 705 -37.27 -12.53 6.17
CA ALA A 705 -36.44 -12.44 7.36
C ALA A 705 -35.08 -11.77 7.11
N ALA A 706 -34.59 -11.00 8.08
CA ALA A 706 -33.19 -10.60 8.13
C ALA A 706 -32.58 -10.84 9.53
N GLU A 707 -31.35 -11.37 9.56
CA GLU A 707 -30.66 -11.79 10.79
C GLU A 707 -29.19 -11.36 10.76
N ASP A 708 -28.71 -10.73 11.83
CA ASP A 708 -27.31 -10.29 11.98
C ASP A 708 -26.85 -9.43 10.78
N VAL A 709 -27.56 -8.34 10.51
CA VAL A 709 -27.33 -7.46 9.36
C VAL A 709 -26.79 -6.10 9.81
N THR A 710 -25.76 -5.59 9.14
CA THR A 710 -25.09 -4.36 9.57
C THR A 710 -24.80 -3.40 8.42
N ILE A 711 -25.04 -2.12 8.65
CA ILE A 711 -24.57 -1.02 7.80
C ILE A 711 -23.67 -0.13 8.65
N GLU A 712 -22.42 0.06 8.23
CA GLU A 712 -21.46 0.90 8.92
C GLU A 712 -20.83 1.93 7.98
N ASN A 713 -20.94 3.20 8.34
CA ASN A 713 -20.28 4.29 7.63
C ASN A 713 -19.32 5.05 8.56
N VAL A 714 -18.07 5.18 8.14
CA VAL A 714 -17.02 5.85 8.92
C VAL A 714 -16.40 6.98 8.11
N PHE A 715 -16.48 8.20 8.63
CA PHE A 715 -15.95 9.42 8.03
C PHE A 715 -14.96 10.07 9.00
N VAL A 716 -13.68 10.11 8.61
CA VAL A 716 -12.60 10.67 9.44
C VAL A 716 -11.83 11.72 8.67
N SER A 717 -11.81 12.95 9.20
CA SER A 717 -10.96 14.05 8.68
C SER A 717 -11.18 14.39 7.21
N ASN A 718 -12.40 14.23 6.69
CA ASN A 718 -12.73 14.60 5.31
C ASN A 718 -13.02 16.11 5.18
N ARG A 719 -12.76 16.66 4.00
CA ARG A 719 -13.03 18.07 3.65
C ARG A 719 -14.01 18.15 2.49
N MET A 720 -15.16 18.75 2.72
CA MET A 720 -16.29 18.79 1.79
C MET A 720 -16.77 20.23 1.62
N ASP A 721 -16.04 21.00 0.84
CA ASP A 721 -16.19 22.46 0.78
C ASP A 721 -16.72 22.93 -0.58
N ARG A 722 -17.56 23.97 -0.58
CA ARG A 722 -17.95 24.73 -1.78
C ARG A 722 -18.59 23.89 -2.88
N ASN A 723 -19.31 22.84 -2.51
CA ASN A 723 -20.13 22.07 -3.45
C ASN A 723 -21.45 22.82 -3.71
N GLN A 724 -21.98 22.73 -4.93
CA GLN A 724 -23.27 23.36 -5.30
C GLN A 724 -24.47 22.48 -4.89
N GLY A 725 -24.22 21.27 -4.40
CA GLY A 725 -25.10 20.51 -3.53
C GLY A 725 -24.63 20.59 -2.06
N ALA A 726 -24.84 19.54 -1.29
CA ALA A 726 -24.32 19.43 0.06
C ALA A 726 -22.84 19.04 0.10
N GLY A 727 -22.22 19.24 1.27
CA GLY A 727 -20.92 18.62 1.57
C GLY A 727 -21.07 17.10 1.56
N MET A 728 -22.01 16.61 2.36
CA MET A 728 -22.56 15.26 2.27
C MET A 728 -24.08 15.34 2.07
N ALA A 729 -24.52 14.87 0.88
CA ALA A 729 -25.89 14.56 0.43
C ALA A 729 -26.77 15.62 -0.28
N ARG A 730 -27.16 15.36 -1.55
CA ARG A 730 -28.40 15.83 -2.17
C ARG A 730 -28.80 15.00 -3.42
N THR A 731 -29.93 14.30 -3.36
CA THR A 731 -31.04 14.51 -4.33
C THR A 731 -32.29 13.88 -3.75
N GLY A 732 -33.44 14.54 -3.83
CA GLY A 732 -34.76 13.93 -3.63
C GLY A 732 -35.06 13.51 -2.19
N ALA A 733 -34.18 12.71 -1.58
CA ALA A 733 -34.21 12.23 -0.21
C ALA A 733 -32.83 11.56 0.14
N TYR A 734 -31.99 12.27 0.91
CA TYR A 734 -31.07 11.82 2.00
C TYR A 734 -29.93 10.77 1.78
N LEU A 735 -28.83 10.85 2.57
CA LEU A 735 -27.90 9.72 2.76
C LEU A 735 -28.59 8.68 3.62
N ALA A 736 -29.44 7.91 2.96
CA ALA A 736 -30.20 6.86 3.60
C ALA A 736 -29.30 5.66 3.90
N ASN A 737 -29.49 5.05 5.06
CA ASN A 737 -29.09 3.69 5.37
C ASN A 737 -30.39 2.96 5.72
N VAL A 738 -30.72 1.91 4.99
CA VAL A 738 -32.02 1.26 5.11
C VAL A 738 -31.85 -0.24 5.35
N ILE A 739 -32.43 -0.74 6.43
CA ILE A 739 -32.64 -2.16 6.66
C ILE A 739 -34.14 -2.40 6.64
N ASP A 740 -34.62 -3.20 5.71
CA ASP A 740 -36.06 -3.33 5.46
C ASP A 740 -36.47 -4.78 5.19
N VAL A 741 -37.48 -5.26 5.92
CA VAL A 741 -37.99 -6.62 5.80
C VAL A 741 -39.49 -6.57 5.55
N ALA A 742 -39.94 -7.03 4.39
CA ALA A 742 -41.35 -6.96 4.03
C ALA A 742 -41.92 -8.30 3.54
N ALA A 743 -43.01 -8.77 4.14
CA ALA A 743 -43.80 -9.88 3.64
C ALA A 743 -45.18 -9.37 3.22
N SER A 744 -45.53 -9.50 1.94
CA SER A 744 -46.76 -8.92 1.40
C SER A 744 -47.54 -9.87 0.51
N HIS A 745 -48.85 -9.91 0.71
CA HIS A 745 -49.79 -10.68 -0.09
C HIS A 745 -50.76 -9.75 -0.84
N GLY A 746 -51.06 -10.01 -2.10
CA GLY A 746 -52.02 -9.27 -2.95
C GLY A 746 -53.41 -9.92 -2.95
N GLU A 747 -54.03 -10.07 -4.13
CA GLU A 747 -55.31 -10.77 -4.28
C GLU A 747 -55.07 -12.29 -4.16
N GLY A 748 -55.85 -13.01 -3.33
CA GLY A 748 -55.75 -14.48 -3.22
C GLY A 748 -55.79 -15.03 -1.80
N GLU A 749 -55.41 -16.30 -1.62
CA GLU A 749 -55.51 -17.04 -0.35
C GLU A 749 -54.14 -17.52 0.15
N VAL A 750 -53.77 -17.11 1.37
CA VAL A 750 -52.64 -17.63 2.14
C VAL A 750 -53.17 -18.59 3.22
N THR A 751 -52.88 -19.88 3.08
CA THR A 751 -53.36 -20.90 4.03
C THR A 751 -52.67 -20.85 5.40
N GLY A 752 -51.47 -20.29 5.46
CA GLY A 752 -50.67 -20.07 6.66
C GLY A 752 -50.54 -18.58 7.01
N SER A 753 -49.41 -18.22 7.62
CA SER A 753 -49.13 -16.84 8.05
C SER A 753 -48.34 -16.06 7.01
N VAL A 754 -48.44 -14.74 7.11
CA VAL A 754 -47.52 -13.77 6.49
C VAL A 754 -46.65 -13.23 7.62
N THR A 755 -45.34 -13.37 7.50
CA THR A 755 -44.41 -13.06 8.59
C THR A 755 -43.20 -12.30 8.08
N ALA A 756 -42.93 -11.15 8.69
CA ALA A 756 -41.74 -10.37 8.52
C ALA A 756 -40.99 -10.34 9.87
N ASP A 757 -39.75 -10.80 9.88
CA ASP A 757 -38.94 -10.95 11.09
C ASP A 757 -37.54 -10.35 10.93
N LEU A 758 -37.15 -9.50 11.87
CA LEU A 758 -35.86 -8.82 11.87
C LEU A 758 -35.17 -9.03 13.21
N SER A 759 -33.95 -9.57 13.20
CA SER A 759 -33.18 -9.78 14.43
C SER A 759 -31.72 -9.38 14.27
N GLY A 760 -31.17 -8.66 15.26
CA GLY A 760 -29.76 -8.24 15.24
C GLY A 760 -29.43 -7.35 14.05
N ALA A 761 -30.13 -6.21 13.93
CA ALA A 761 -29.93 -5.26 12.85
C ALA A 761 -29.31 -3.96 13.37
N ASP A 762 -28.15 -3.58 12.84
CA ASP A 762 -27.43 -2.40 13.32
C ASP A 762 -27.09 -1.45 12.16
N ILE A 763 -27.42 -0.16 12.33
CA ILE A 763 -26.91 0.93 11.51
C ILE A 763 -25.99 1.78 12.38
N ALA A 764 -24.72 1.90 11.99
CA ALA A 764 -23.72 2.67 12.72
C ALA A 764 -23.06 3.71 11.81
N ASN A 765 -23.15 4.98 12.19
CA ASN A 765 -22.49 6.08 11.49
C ASN A 765 -21.53 6.82 12.42
N THR A 766 -20.28 6.99 12.00
CA THR A 766 -19.24 7.67 12.79
C THR A 766 -18.57 8.79 11.99
N PHE A 767 -18.59 9.99 12.54
CA PHE A 767 -18.04 11.21 11.97
C PHE A 767 -17.05 11.85 12.92
N THR A 768 -15.76 11.83 12.59
CA THR A 768 -14.71 12.40 13.45
C THR A 768 -13.85 13.41 12.69
N GLY A 769 -13.83 14.66 13.16
CA GLY A 769 -12.92 15.70 12.64
C GLY A 769 -13.21 16.13 11.19
N ASN A 770 -14.41 15.90 10.67
CA ASN A 770 -14.77 16.29 9.31
C ASN A 770 -15.07 17.78 9.21
N ARG A 771 -14.92 18.32 8.00
CA ARG A 771 -15.17 19.71 7.69
C ARG A 771 -16.07 19.83 6.47
N ALA A 772 -17.17 20.56 6.61
CA ALA A 772 -18.07 20.92 5.52
C ALA A 772 -18.33 22.43 5.51
N LEU A 773 -17.79 23.16 4.54
CA LEU A 773 -17.95 24.63 4.48
C LEU A 773 -18.55 25.14 3.18
N ASP A 774 -19.40 26.15 3.30
CA ASP A 774 -19.91 26.97 2.19
C ASP A 774 -20.55 26.12 1.07
N ASN A 775 -21.20 25.01 1.43
CA ASN A 775 -21.98 24.21 0.48
C ASN A 775 -23.37 24.82 0.32
N VAL A 776 -23.98 24.64 -0.85
CA VAL A 776 -25.33 25.16 -1.10
C VAL A 776 -26.40 24.33 -0.39
N GLY A 777 -26.13 23.04 -0.10
CA GLY A 777 -27.02 22.17 0.69
C GLY A 777 -26.54 21.98 2.14
N ALA A 778 -26.93 20.88 2.77
CA ALA A 778 -26.48 20.53 4.12
C ALA A 778 -24.94 20.39 4.21
N GLY A 779 -24.38 20.63 5.40
CA GLY A 779 -23.01 20.23 5.68
C GLY A 779 -22.90 18.72 5.83
N MET A 780 -23.71 18.17 6.74
CA MET A 780 -23.85 16.73 6.99
C MET A 780 -25.34 16.39 7.16
N GLU A 781 -25.82 15.39 6.42
CA GLU A 781 -27.20 14.91 6.50
C GLU A 781 -27.23 13.37 6.47
N LEU A 782 -27.99 12.75 7.37
CA LEU A 782 -28.17 11.30 7.47
C LEU A 782 -29.65 10.95 7.63
N ASP A 783 -30.05 9.90 6.94
CA ASP A 783 -31.32 9.22 7.19
C ASP A 783 -31.05 7.75 7.48
N ASN A 784 -31.63 7.23 8.54
CA ASN A 784 -31.46 5.84 8.92
C ASN A 784 -32.85 5.24 9.15
N ARG A 785 -33.13 4.12 8.49
CA ARG A 785 -34.39 3.39 8.65
C ARG A 785 -34.13 1.92 8.93
N ILE A 786 -34.79 1.40 9.97
CA ILE A 786 -34.93 -0.03 10.23
C ILE A 786 -36.42 -0.36 10.29
N GLY A 787 -36.95 -0.97 9.22
CA GLY A 787 -38.37 -1.25 9.07
C GLY A 787 -38.68 -2.75 8.93
N VAL A 788 -39.82 -3.16 9.48
CA VAL A 788 -40.38 -4.50 9.28
C VAL A 788 -41.89 -4.45 9.02
N ASP A 789 -42.30 -4.97 7.88
CA ASP A 789 -43.65 -4.80 7.34
C ASP A 789 -44.32 -6.15 7.01
N SER A 790 -45.52 -6.39 7.51
CA SER A 790 -46.36 -7.53 7.11
C SER A 790 -47.70 -7.05 6.55
N ILE A 791 -47.99 -7.40 5.29
CA ILE A 791 -49.07 -6.78 4.51
C ILE A 791 -50.03 -7.85 3.96
N SER A 792 -51.33 -7.64 4.16
CA SER A 792 -52.39 -8.26 3.35
C SER A 792 -53.07 -7.16 2.55
N GLY A 793 -52.90 -7.22 1.23
CA GLY A 793 -53.52 -6.33 0.25
C GLY A 793 -55.00 -6.63 0.03
N ASP A 794 -55.58 -5.85 -0.89
CA ASP A 794 -57.01 -5.78 -1.17
C ASP A 794 -57.62 -7.16 -1.48
N ASP A 795 -58.79 -7.44 -0.88
CA ASP A 795 -59.56 -8.69 -1.03
C ASP A 795 -58.77 -9.99 -0.68
N GLY A 796 -57.57 -9.89 -0.09
CA GLY A 796 -56.74 -11.02 0.32
C GLY A 796 -57.30 -11.79 1.52
N VAL A 797 -57.10 -13.11 1.55
CA VAL A 797 -57.50 -14.00 2.66
C VAL A 797 -56.28 -14.66 3.27
N VAL A 798 -56.05 -14.44 4.57
CA VAL A 798 -54.98 -15.07 5.35
C VAL A 798 -55.60 -15.93 6.45
N HIS A 799 -55.45 -17.25 6.34
CA HIS A 799 -55.97 -18.21 7.33
C HIS A 799 -55.10 -18.27 8.60
N GLY A 800 -53.83 -17.87 8.50
CA GLY A 800 -52.92 -17.73 9.64
C GLY A 800 -52.91 -16.32 10.23
N SER A 801 -51.73 -15.88 10.64
CA SER A 801 -51.50 -14.57 11.28
C SER A 801 -50.73 -13.62 10.37
N LEU A 802 -50.89 -12.33 10.60
CA LEU A 802 -50.00 -11.29 10.09
C LEU A 802 -49.06 -10.86 11.20
N VAL A 803 -47.75 -11.00 10.98
CA VAL A 803 -46.74 -10.76 12.03
C VAL A 803 -45.60 -9.92 11.48
N ALA A 804 -45.36 -8.77 12.10
CA ALA A 804 -44.15 -7.98 11.95
C ALA A 804 -43.42 -7.91 13.29
N SER A 805 -42.17 -8.37 13.34
CA SER A 805 -41.38 -8.38 14.56
C SER A 805 -39.95 -7.92 14.30
N ALA A 806 -39.45 -7.02 15.15
CA ALA A 806 -38.03 -6.69 15.19
C ALA A 806 -37.48 -6.80 16.62
N ALA A 807 -36.33 -7.45 16.78
CA ALA A 807 -35.68 -7.67 18.06
C ALA A 807 -34.18 -7.35 18.03
N GLY A 808 -33.71 -6.59 19.01
CA GLY A 808 -32.30 -6.22 19.12
C GLY A 808 -31.83 -5.42 17.91
N VAL A 809 -32.58 -4.36 17.57
CA VAL A 809 -32.25 -3.46 16.47
C VAL A 809 -31.69 -2.15 17.01
N SER A 810 -30.67 -1.61 16.36
CA SER A 810 -30.04 -0.36 16.78
C SER A 810 -29.67 0.58 15.63
N ILE A 811 -29.83 1.88 15.87
CA ILE A 811 -29.28 2.95 15.06
C ILE A 811 -28.38 3.78 15.98
N ALA A 812 -27.11 3.93 15.62
CA ALA A 812 -26.12 4.68 16.38
C ALA A 812 -25.40 5.69 15.48
N ASN A 813 -25.52 6.98 15.80
CA ASN A 813 -24.85 8.06 15.08
C ASN A 813 -23.90 8.83 16.02
N GLY A 814 -22.61 8.85 15.71
CA GLY A 814 -21.60 9.57 16.46
C GLY A 814 -20.97 10.71 15.65
N PHE A 815 -20.95 11.91 16.21
CA PHE A 815 -20.35 13.10 15.63
C PHE A 815 -19.38 13.74 16.64
N GLU A 816 -18.08 13.62 16.37
CA GLU A 816 -17.02 14.15 17.21
C GLU A 816 -16.15 15.17 16.45
N ASP A 817 -15.98 16.36 17.03
CA ASP A 817 -15.04 17.38 16.55
C ASP A 817 -15.23 17.82 15.08
N ASN A 818 -16.45 17.75 14.54
CA ASN A 818 -16.76 18.16 13.17
C ASN A 818 -17.02 19.67 13.08
N VAL A 819 -16.78 20.26 11.91
CA VAL A 819 -17.01 21.68 11.61
C VAL A 819 -17.95 21.81 10.41
N SER A 820 -19.10 22.44 10.63
CA SER A 820 -20.07 22.78 9.59
C SER A 820 -20.39 24.27 9.61
N LYS A 821 -20.19 24.95 8.48
CA LYS A 821 -20.38 26.40 8.40
C LYS A 821 -20.78 26.89 7.03
N GLY A 822 -21.71 27.85 6.97
CA GLY A 822 -22.12 28.49 5.72
C GLY A 822 -22.91 27.56 4.80
N ASN A 823 -23.45 26.48 5.35
CA ASN A 823 -24.29 25.51 4.65
C ASN A 823 -25.78 25.83 4.88
N ASP A 824 -26.70 25.10 4.26
CA ASP A 824 -28.13 25.20 4.63
C ASP A 824 -28.35 24.70 6.06
N TYR A 825 -27.99 23.44 6.32
CA TYR A 825 -28.00 22.84 7.65
C TYR A 825 -26.58 22.56 8.13
N GLY A 826 -26.32 22.77 9.42
CA GLY A 826 -25.06 22.34 10.03
C GLY A 826 -24.96 20.81 10.07
N LEU A 827 -25.93 20.19 10.76
CA LEU A 827 -26.17 18.76 10.86
C LEU A 827 -27.67 18.46 10.81
N ARG A 828 -28.08 17.43 10.05
CA ARG A 828 -29.44 16.87 10.10
C ARG A 828 -29.39 15.35 10.18
N VAL A 829 -30.14 14.76 11.11
CA VAL A 829 -30.22 13.30 11.27
C VAL A 829 -31.67 12.91 11.44
N SER A 830 -32.15 12.00 10.60
CA SER A 830 -33.45 11.35 10.74
C SER A 830 -33.24 9.87 11.05
N ASN A 831 -33.79 9.39 12.16
CA ASN A 831 -33.74 7.98 12.54
C ASN A 831 -35.16 7.43 12.63
N TYR A 832 -35.40 6.27 12.04
CA TYR A 832 -36.73 5.67 11.99
C TYR A 832 -36.64 4.17 12.25
N VAL A 833 -37.26 3.70 13.33
CA VAL A 833 -37.36 2.27 13.65
C VAL A 833 -38.84 1.92 13.74
N ASP A 834 -39.30 1.05 12.84
CA ASP A 834 -40.72 0.78 12.68
C ASP A 834 -41.03 -0.71 12.53
N ALA A 835 -42.18 -1.12 13.10
CA ALA A 835 -42.80 -2.41 12.83
C ALA A 835 -44.27 -2.21 12.49
N HIS A 836 -44.67 -2.59 11.28
CA HIS A 836 -46.02 -2.36 10.79
C HIS A 836 -46.70 -3.63 10.30
N VAL A 837 -47.99 -3.73 10.61
CA VAL A 837 -48.89 -4.70 9.99
C VAL A 837 -50.06 -3.99 9.34
N TRP A 838 -50.28 -4.22 8.05
CA TRP A 838 -51.37 -3.63 7.27
C TRP A 838 -52.33 -4.72 6.78
N ALA A 839 -53.62 -4.61 7.14
CA ALA A 839 -54.72 -5.38 6.57
C ALA A 839 -55.64 -4.42 5.80
N LEU A 840 -55.53 -4.44 4.47
CA LEU A 840 -56.12 -3.45 3.56
C LEU A 840 -57.46 -3.90 2.97
N ASP A 841 -58.29 -2.94 2.56
CA ASP A 841 -59.50 -3.06 1.71
C ASP A 841 -60.14 -4.45 1.61
N SER A 842 -61.08 -4.74 2.50
CA SER A 842 -61.89 -5.99 2.50
C SER A 842 -61.12 -7.31 2.67
N SER A 843 -59.82 -7.26 3.01
CA SER A 843 -59.05 -8.45 3.39
C SER A 843 -59.63 -9.17 4.62
N THR A 844 -59.37 -10.47 4.72
CA THR A 844 -59.77 -11.32 5.84
C THR A 844 -58.56 -12.00 6.45
N VAL A 845 -58.30 -11.76 7.74
CA VAL A 845 -57.26 -12.44 8.52
C VAL A 845 -57.94 -13.27 9.60
N GLU A 846 -57.84 -14.61 9.55
CA GLU A 846 -58.51 -15.49 10.53
C GLU A 846 -57.75 -15.55 11.88
N GLY A 847 -56.43 -15.40 11.86
CA GLY A 847 -55.57 -15.40 13.05
C GLY A 847 -55.28 -14.00 13.61
N ASP A 848 -54.19 -13.90 14.37
CA ASP A 848 -53.75 -12.67 15.02
C ASP A 848 -53.06 -11.70 14.05
N VAL A 849 -53.11 -10.41 14.39
CA VAL A 849 -52.40 -9.32 13.73
C VAL A 849 -51.48 -8.70 14.78
N SER A 850 -50.16 -8.82 14.60
CA SER A 850 -49.20 -8.39 15.62
C SER A 850 -48.00 -7.63 15.05
N ALA A 851 -47.78 -6.41 15.55
CA ALA A 851 -46.58 -5.62 15.32
C ALA A 851 -45.78 -5.50 16.63
N SER A 852 -44.48 -5.82 16.61
CA SER A 852 -43.66 -5.79 17.82
C SER A 852 -42.24 -5.30 17.62
N LEU A 853 -41.79 -4.45 18.56
CA LEU A 853 -40.40 -4.05 18.71
C LEU A 853 -39.89 -4.45 20.10
N GLU A 854 -38.82 -5.23 20.16
CA GLU A 854 -38.15 -5.63 21.41
C GLU A 854 -36.71 -5.11 21.47
N GLY A 855 -36.46 -4.16 22.38
CA GLY A 855 -35.13 -3.60 22.59
C GLY A 855 -34.62 -2.76 21.43
N ALA A 856 -35.51 -2.02 20.75
CA ALA A 856 -35.13 -1.03 19.74
C ALA A 856 -34.35 0.13 20.39
N VAL A 857 -33.20 0.48 19.82
CA VAL A 857 -32.32 1.54 20.33
C VAL A 857 -31.98 2.54 19.24
N VAL A 858 -32.20 3.82 19.50
CA VAL A 858 -31.69 4.93 18.69
C VAL A 858 -30.79 5.79 19.58
N GLU A 859 -29.53 5.92 19.21
CA GLU A 859 -28.52 6.67 19.96
C GLU A 859 -27.82 7.70 19.06
N ASP A 860 -27.91 8.97 19.43
CA ASP A 860 -27.18 10.06 18.77
C ASP A 860 -26.21 10.70 19.78
N GLU A 861 -24.93 10.69 19.46
CA GLU A 861 -23.87 11.33 20.25
C GLU A 861 -23.22 12.47 19.46
N ILE A 862 -23.39 13.71 19.93
CA ILE A 862 -22.83 14.92 19.33
C ILE A 862 -21.87 15.55 20.33
N THR A 863 -20.57 15.47 20.09
CA THR A 863 -19.53 15.98 21.00
C THR A 863 -18.50 16.87 20.30
N GLY A 864 -18.23 18.06 20.86
CA GLY A 864 -17.10 18.91 20.42
C GLY A 864 -17.24 19.55 19.04
N ASN A 865 -18.43 19.51 18.42
CA ASN A 865 -18.65 20.03 17.07
C ASN A 865 -18.84 21.55 17.04
N GLU A 866 -18.56 22.16 15.89
CA GLU A 866 -18.85 23.57 15.58
C GLU A 866 -19.84 23.66 14.43
N PHE A 867 -21.06 24.12 14.71
CA PHE A 867 -22.13 24.38 13.73
C PHE A 867 -22.45 25.88 13.75
N SER A 868 -22.01 26.61 12.73
CA SER A 868 -22.12 28.07 12.77
C SER A 868 -22.46 28.71 11.44
N GLN A 869 -23.21 29.80 11.47
CA GLN A 869 -23.51 30.60 10.28
C GLN A 869 -24.14 29.77 9.15
N ASN A 870 -24.93 28.74 9.50
CA ASN A 870 -25.74 28.01 8.53
C ASN A 870 -27.04 28.77 8.27
N ASN A 871 -27.64 28.58 7.09
CA ASN A 871 -28.81 29.35 6.66
C ASN A 871 -30.07 28.98 7.45
N ASP A 872 -30.19 27.71 7.87
CA ASP A 872 -31.30 27.19 8.65
C ASP A 872 -30.79 26.68 10.01
N TRP A 873 -30.99 25.41 10.37
CA TRP A 873 -30.63 24.84 11.67
C TRP A 873 -29.13 24.65 11.87
N GLY A 874 -28.67 24.83 13.12
CA GLY A 874 -27.34 24.40 13.55
C GLY A 874 -27.22 22.87 13.58
N ALA A 875 -28.08 22.21 14.35
CA ALA A 875 -28.24 20.76 14.37
C ALA A 875 -29.71 20.38 14.58
N ASN A 876 -30.22 19.46 13.77
CA ASN A 876 -31.54 18.88 13.92
C ASN A 876 -31.45 17.34 14.03
N LEU A 877 -32.00 16.78 15.10
CA LEU A 877 -32.12 15.34 15.32
C LEU A 877 -33.60 14.95 15.43
N ASP A 878 -34.07 14.19 14.44
CA ASP A 878 -35.42 13.65 14.35
C ASP A 878 -35.38 12.14 14.57
N SER A 879 -36.08 11.60 15.57
CA SER A 879 -36.06 10.16 15.87
C SER A 879 -37.45 9.57 16.11
N THR A 880 -37.81 8.52 15.37
CA THR A 880 -39.08 7.82 15.52
C THR A 880 -38.89 6.35 15.89
N VAL A 881 -39.64 5.88 16.89
CA VAL A 881 -39.73 4.46 17.25
C VAL A 881 -41.19 4.06 17.44
N GLU A 882 -41.76 3.35 16.47
CA GLU A 882 -43.20 3.05 16.44
C GLU A 882 -43.52 1.59 16.10
N ALA A 883 -44.67 1.12 16.61
CA ALA A 883 -45.19 -0.19 16.26
C ALA A 883 -46.71 -0.09 16.09
N SER A 884 -47.21 -0.45 14.90
CA SER A 884 -48.62 -0.27 14.58
C SER A 884 -49.24 -1.45 13.85
N THR A 885 -50.51 -1.71 14.19
CA THR A 885 -51.38 -2.65 13.48
C THR A 885 -52.52 -1.84 12.88
N LEU A 886 -52.50 -1.66 11.56
CA LEU A 886 -53.44 -0.85 10.81
C LEU A 886 -54.40 -1.76 10.06
N SER A 887 -55.71 -1.54 10.25
CA SER A 887 -56.77 -2.25 9.55
C SER A 887 -57.74 -1.26 8.95
N ASP A 888 -58.02 -1.38 7.66
CA ASP A 888 -59.09 -0.61 7.03
C ASP A 888 -60.46 -0.98 7.61
N VAL A 889 -61.41 -0.04 7.54
CA VAL A 889 -62.77 -0.20 8.13
C VAL A 889 -63.51 -1.43 7.58
N THR A 890 -63.13 -1.92 6.41
CA THR A 890 -63.72 -3.07 5.71
C THR A 890 -62.97 -4.39 5.93
N ALA A 891 -61.75 -4.37 6.50
CA ALA A 891 -60.99 -5.58 6.78
C ALA A 891 -61.60 -6.38 7.95
N THR A 892 -61.53 -7.71 7.90
CA THR A 892 -62.04 -8.60 8.95
C THR A 892 -60.89 -9.31 9.65
N ILE A 893 -60.74 -9.10 10.96
CA ILE A 893 -59.75 -9.76 11.80
C ILE A 893 -60.46 -10.74 12.75
N GLY A 894 -60.10 -12.02 12.67
CA GLY A 894 -60.65 -13.11 13.48
C GLY A 894 -59.96 -13.30 14.83
N GLY A 895 -58.67 -12.98 14.93
CA GLY A 895 -57.86 -13.02 16.15
C GLY A 895 -57.70 -11.67 16.86
N ASP A 896 -56.64 -11.56 17.67
CA ASP A 896 -56.30 -10.33 18.39
C ASP A 896 -55.46 -9.40 17.51
N SER A 897 -55.69 -8.08 17.62
CA SER A 897 -54.86 -7.05 17.01
C SER A 897 -54.01 -6.38 18.10
N THR A 898 -52.69 -6.51 17.99
CA THR A 898 -51.73 -6.06 19.02
C THR A 898 -50.55 -5.32 18.42
N SER A 899 -50.29 -4.12 18.92
CA SER A 899 -49.00 -3.46 18.72
C SER A 899 -48.29 -3.30 20.06
N ARG A 900 -46.98 -3.56 20.10
CA ARG A 900 -46.22 -3.52 21.34
C ARG A 900 -44.76 -3.15 21.14
N ILE A 901 -44.31 -2.18 21.92
CA ILE A 901 -42.89 -1.90 22.13
C ILE A 901 -42.48 -2.34 23.54
N THR A 902 -41.35 -3.03 23.66
CA THR A 902 -40.76 -3.40 24.96
C THR A 902 -39.31 -2.95 25.02
N ASN A 903 -38.98 -2.14 26.03
CA ASN A 903 -37.63 -1.61 26.25
C ASN A 903 -37.10 -0.77 25.07
N GLY A 904 -37.96 0.00 24.41
CA GLY A 904 -37.51 0.96 23.40
C GLY A 904 -36.72 2.10 24.03
N LEU A 905 -35.68 2.59 23.35
CA LEU A 905 -34.84 3.70 23.79
C LEU A 905 -34.57 4.65 22.62
N ILE A 906 -34.83 5.95 22.83
CA ILE A 906 -34.29 7.04 22.02
C ILE A 906 -33.40 7.86 22.94
N SER A 907 -32.14 8.09 22.58
CA SER A 907 -31.17 8.75 23.45
C SER A 907 -30.28 9.70 22.67
N SER A 908 -30.45 10.99 22.92
CA SER A 908 -29.60 12.05 22.36
C SER A 908 -28.65 12.58 23.46
N THR A 909 -27.35 12.49 23.21
CA THR A 909 -26.29 13.01 24.08
C THR A 909 -25.52 14.11 23.36
N VAL A 910 -25.64 15.35 23.85
CA VAL A 910 -25.07 16.54 23.20
C VAL A 910 -24.12 17.25 24.15
N LYS A 911 -22.82 17.22 23.88
CA LYS A 911 -21.78 17.71 24.79
C LYS A 911 -20.76 18.65 24.16
N ASN A 912 -20.45 19.74 24.84
CA ASN A 912 -19.33 20.62 24.49
C ASN A 912 -19.35 21.15 23.05
N ASN A 913 -20.54 21.30 22.45
CA ASN A 913 -20.67 21.81 21.08
C ASN A 913 -20.75 23.34 21.05
N ARG A 914 -20.35 23.93 19.94
CA ARG A 914 -20.49 25.35 19.63
C ARG A 914 -21.48 25.52 18.47
N ILE A 915 -22.67 25.99 18.79
CA ILE A 915 -23.79 26.15 17.85
C ILE A 915 -24.17 27.63 17.81
N VAL A 916 -23.70 28.37 16.81
CA VAL A 916 -23.69 29.84 16.87
C VAL A 916 -24.07 30.51 15.56
N GLY A 917 -25.04 31.43 15.61
CA GLY A 917 -25.32 32.32 14.49
C GLY A 917 -26.00 31.64 13.31
N ASN A 918 -26.81 30.62 13.52
CA ASN A 918 -27.56 29.94 12.47
C ASN A 918 -28.90 30.66 12.21
N GLY A 919 -29.44 30.54 11.00
CA GLY A 919 -30.61 31.30 10.54
C GLY A 919 -31.98 30.77 11.01
N ASP A 920 -32.00 29.61 11.67
CA ASP A 920 -33.15 29.05 12.38
C ASP A 920 -32.71 28.55 13.79
N ASP A 921 -33.34 27.52 14.35
CA ASP A 921 -32.96 26.98 15.66
C ASP A 921 -31.50 26.53 15.73
N GLY A 922 -30.88 26.76 16.89
CA GLY A 922 -29.55 26.26 17.17
C GLY A 922 -29.52 24.73 17.19
N LEU A 923 -30.21 24.15 18.17
CA LEU A 923 -30.31 22.70 18.36
C LEU A 923 -31.78 22.29 18.50
N ALA A 924 -32.29 21.52 17.55
CA ALA A 924 -33.59 20.87 17.61
C ALA A 924 -33.43 19.38 17.93
N LEU A 925 -34.17 18.91 18.94
CA LEU A 925 -34.24 17.51 19.35
C LEU A 925 -35.70 17.08 19.36
N ASP A 926 -36.08 16.33 18.33
CA ASP A 926 -37.43 15.91 18.08
C ASP A 926 -37.54 14.38 18.11
N TRP A 927 -38.58 13.88 18.78
CA TRP A 927 -38.88 12.45 18.78
C TRP A 927 -40.37 12.13 18.68
N ASP A 928 -40.68 11.02 18.03
CA ASP A 928 -42.01 10.42 18.05
C ASP A 928 -41.93 8.96 18.48
N SER A 929 -42.74 8.55 19.46
CA SER A 929 -42.64 7.19 19.95
C SER A 929 -43.91 6.65 20.59
N ASP A 930 -44.17 5.35 20.41
CA ASP A 930 -45.29 4.70 21.08
C ASP A 930 -44.98 4.32 22.55
N THR A 931 -46.03 3.93 23.28
CA THR A 931 -45.88 3.43 24.65
C THR A 931 -44.97 2.21 24.71
N GLY A 932 -43.96 2.25 25.59
CA GLY A 932 -42.92 1.22 25.69
C GLY A 932 -41.52 1.73 25.37
N THR A 933 -41.44 2.95 24.81
CA THR A 933 -40.19 3.67 24.53
C THR A 933 -39.87 4.70 25.62
N LEU A 934 -38.59 4.81 25.98
CA LEU A 934 -38.03 5.87 26.81
C LEU A 934 -37.18 6.80 25.95
N ALA A 935 -37.60 8.05 25.81
CA ALA A 935 -36.82 9.11 25.19
C ALA A 935 -35.96 9.83 26.24
N ARG A 936 -34.69 10.10 25.92
CA ARG A 936 -33.73 10.80 26.77
C ARG A 936 -32.99 11.87 26.02
N ALA A 937 -32.80 13.02 26.66
CA ALA A 937 -31.94 14.08 26.16
C ALA A 937 -30.97 14.54 27.27
N LEU A 938 -29.67 14.36 27.06
CA LEU A 938 -28.62 14.85 27.96
C LEU A 938 -27.80 15.94 27.26
N LEU A 939 -27.83 17.15 27.81
CA LEU A 939 -27.10 18.31 27.27
C LEU A 939 -26.13 18.86 28.32
N GLU A 940 -24.85 18.96 27.99
CA GLU A 940 -23.80 19.45 28.89
C GLU A 940 -22.75 20.30 28.16
N GLY A 941 -22.38 21.44 28.75
CA GLY A 941 -21.23 22.23 28.27
C GLY A 941 -21.40 22.89 26.89
N ASN A 942 -22.61 22.92 26.33
CA ASN A 942 -22.84 23.46 24.99
C ASN A 942 -22.90 24.99 24.99
N THR A 943 -22.40 25.62 23.94
CA THR A 943 -22.60 27.05 23.66
C THR A 943 -23.58 27.18 22.52
N VAL A 944 -24.80 27.64 22.81
CA VAL A 944 -25.88 27.79 21.84
C VAL A 944 -26.35 29.24 21.84
N THR A 945 -25.84 30.04 20.91
CA THR A 945 -26.00 31.51 20.99
C THR A 945 -26.25 32.17 19.65
N ASP A 946 -26.95 33.29 19.70
CA ASP A 946 -27.13 34.21 18.56
C ASP A 946 -27.79 33.56 17.33
N ASN A 947 -28.63 32.53 17.51
CA ASN A 947 -29.39 31.93 16.41
C ASN A 947 -30.70 32.71 16.14
N ASP A 948 -31.17 32.70 14.90
CA ASP A 948 -32.35 33.47 14.47
C ASP A 948 -33.70 32.79 14.79
N GLY A 949 -33.67 31.57 15.37
CA GLY A 949 -34.80 30.86 15.99
C GLY A 949 -34.63 30.63 17.51
N TYR A 950 -35.04 29.46 17.99
CA TYR A 950 -34.79 28.99 19.36
C TYR A 950 -33.31 28.64 19.57
N GLY A 951 -32.82 28.79 20.80
CA GLY A 951 -31.50 28.25 21.17
C GLY A 951 -31.51 26.72 21.14
N VAL A 952 -32.23 26.15 22.10
CA VAL A 952 -32.49 24.71 22.15
C VAL A 952 -34.01 24.48 22.09
N PHE A 953 -34.46 23.73 21.10
CA PHE A 953 -35.84 23.29 20.93
C PHE A 953 -35.95 21.80 21.24
N LEU A 954 -36.83 21.44 22.17
CA LEU A 954 -37.14 20.06 22.53
C LEU A 954 -38.62 19.81 22.33
N SER A 955 -38.97 18.93 21.39
CA SER A 955 -40.35 18.49 21.18
C SER A 955 -40.44 16.98 21.03
N GLY A 956 -41.62 16.45 21.33
CA GLY A 956 -41.89 15.05 21.03
C GLY A 956 -43.17 14.50 21.61
N SER A 957 -43.64 13.42 21.00
CA SER A 957 -44.90 12.74 21.34
C SER A 957 -44.71 11.31 21.80
N GLY A 958 -45.65 10.88 22.63
CA GLY A 958 -45.74 9.53 23.17
C GLY A 958 -44.53 9.10 24.02
N GLY A 959 -44.42 7.80 24.28
CA GLY A 959 -43.42 7.23 25.17
C GLY A 959 -43.37 7.85 26.58
N SER A 960 -42.24 7.67 27.26
CA SER A 960 -41.86 8.44 28.45
C SER A 960 -40.62 9.26 28.15
N PHE A 961 -40.52 10.48 28.66
CA PHE A 961 -39.39 11.38 28.40
C PHE A 961 -38.62 11.74 29.68
N THR A 962 -37.30 11.86 29.57
CA THR A 962 -36.43 12.44 30.60
C THR A 962 -35.37 13.32 29.96
N GLY A 963 -35.46 14.64 30.17
CA GLY A 963 -34.43 15.59 29.75
C GLY A 963 -33.60 16.09 30.93
N ASP A 964 -32.30 16.26 30.72
CA ASP A 964 -31.36 16.75 31.72
C ASP A 964 -30.30 17.68 31.10
N LEU A 965 -30.52 18.97 31.30
CA LEU A 965 -29.58 20.06 30.99
C LEU A 965 -28.83 20.48 32.27
N GLY A 966 -28.97 19.75 33.39
CA GLY A 966 -28.23 19.98 34.63
C GLY A 966 -29.07 19.76 35.89
N GLY A 967 -28.49 19.04 36.86
CA GLY A 967 -29.13 18.74 38.16
C GLY A 967 -30.21 17.66 38.09
N GLY A 968 -30.43 17.05 36.92
CA GLY A 968 -31.40 16.00 36.70
C GLY A 968 -30.88 14.58 36.93
N ALA A 969 -31.66 13.61 36.47
CA ALA A 969 -31.45 12.19 36.74
C ALA A 969 -30.47 11.51 35.76
N LEU A 970 -30.12 12.16 34.64
CA LEU A 970 -29.18 11.61 33.67
C LEU A 970 -27.73 12.00 34.00
N GLY A 971 -27.53 12.93 34.93
CA GLY A 971 -26.23 13.30 35.47
C GLY A 971 -25.55 14.43 34.69
N SER A 972 -26.30 15.24 33.95
CA SER A 972 -25.72 16.44 33.32
C SER A 972 -25.20 17.39 34.39
N LEU A 973 -23.99 17.91 34.18
CA LEU A 973 -23.42 18.98 35.01
C LEU A 973 -23.97 20.37 34.65
N GLY A 974 -24.84 20.46 33.64
CA GLY A 974 -25.25 21.69 32.99
C GLY A 974 -24.09 22.36 32.28
N ARG A 975 -23.73 23.58 32.71
CA ARG A 975 -22.69 24.40 32.09
C ARG A 975 -22.96 24.74 30.62
N ASN A 976 -24.21 24.69 30.19
CA ASN A 976 -24.61 25.21 28.90
C ASN A 976 -24.66 26.74 28.95
N SER A 977 -24.30 27.39 27.85
CA SER A 977 -24.41 28.83 27.62
C SER A 977 -25.49 29.07 26.59
N LEU A 978 -26.67 29.47 27.04
CA LEU A 978 -27.89 29.65 26.24
C LEU A 978 -28.27 31.13 26.29
N LEU A 979 -27.95 31.89 25.25
CA LEU A 979 -28.22 33.33 25.21
C LEU A 979 -28.25 33.91 23.79
N GLY A 980 -29.01 34.99 23.64
CA GLY A 980 -28.94 35.85 22.45
C GLY A 980 -29.67 35.29 21.24
N ASN A 981 -30.41 34.21 21.39
CA ASN A 981 -31.28 33.68 20.34
C ASN A 981 -32.51 34.59 20.17
N THR A 982 -33.09 34.61 18.96
CA THR A 982 -34.17 35.55 18.63
C THR A 982 -35.50 35.15 19.29
N ASP A 983 -35.81 33.86 19.31
CA ASP A 983 -36.89 33.29 20.12
C ASP A 983 -36.35 32.89 21.51
N GLU A 984 -37.00 31.95 22.21
CA GLU A 984 -36.52 31.49 23.51
C GLU A 984 -35.14 30.79 23.42
N ASP A 985 -34.24 31.09 24.36
CA ASP A 985 -32.93 30.42 24.46
C ASP A 985 -33.07 28.92 24.79
N LEU A 986 -34.18 28.54 25.43
CA LEU A 986 -34.59 27.16 25.66
C LEU A 986 -36.11 27.05 25.60
N TYR A 987 -36.62 26.25 24.68
CA TYR A 987 -38.04 25.94 24.55
C TYR A 987 -38.30 24.46 24.82
N ASN A 988 -39.08 24.19 25.87
CA ASN A 988 -39.51 22.83 26.22
C ASN A 988 -40.98 22.64 25.84
N ASP A 989 -41.23 21.98 24.71
CA ASP A 989 -42.58 21.62 24.24
C ASP A 989 -43.07 20.26 24.79
N THR A 990 -42.34 19.69 25.74
CA THR A 990 -42.66 18.37 26.28
C THR A 990 -43.67 18.44 27.42
N SER A 991 -44.32 17.32 27.70
CA SER A 991 -45.25 17.20 28.83
C SER A 991 -44.58 17.15 30.21
N THR A 992 -43.25 17.06 30.28
CA THR A 992 -42.49 16.93 31.53
C THR A 992 -41.66 18.18 31.82
N ALA A 993 -41.50 18.52 33.10
CA ALA A 993 -40.63 19.63 33.48
C ALA A 993 -39.16 19.27 33.26
N LEU A 994 -38.44 20.11 32.53
CA LEU A 994 -37.04 19.92 32.18
C LEU A 994 -36.12 20.43 33.29
N LYS A 995 -35.08 19.66 33.63
CA LYS A 995 -34.03 20.09 34.56
C LYS A 995 -32.94 20.83 33.81
N ALA A 996 -32.65 22.07 34.19
CA ALA A 996 -31.68 22.96 33.55
C ALA A 996 -30.88 23.77 34.59
N GLU A 997 -30.55 23.15 35.73
CA GLU A 997 -29.69 23.74 36.76
C GLU A 997 -28.25 23.87 36.24
N GLY A 998 -27.47 24.79 36.78
CA GLY A 998 -26.06 24.97 36.43
C GLY A 998 -25.81 25.54 35.03
N ASN A 999 -26.78 26.20 34.39
CA ASN A 999 -26.62 26.83 33.07
C ASN A 999 -26.47 28.36 33.14
N TRP A 1000 -25.85 28.96 32.12
CA TRP A 1000 -25.64 30.39 31.96
C TRP A 1000 -26.60 30.99 30.92
N TRP A 1001 -27.24 32.09 31.28
CA TRP A 1001 -28.33 32.72 30.52
C TRP A 1001 -27.98 34.11 29.99
N GLY A 1002 -26.69 34.45 29.92
CA GLY A 1002 -26.21 35.78 29.49
C GLY A 1002 -26.07 36.83 30.60
N GLN A 1003 -26.68 36.62 31.79
CA GLN A 1003 -26.55 37.53 32.93
C GLN A 1003 -26.57 36.84 34.30
N SER A 1004 -25.95 37.48 35.30
CA SER A 1004 -25.81 36.96 36.67
C SER A 1004 -27.11 36.90 37.47
N ALA A 1005 -28.20 37.44 36.94
CA ALA A 1005 -29.52 37.43 37.56
C ALA A 1005 -30.35 36.20 37.17
N GLY A 1006 -29.83 35.33 36.29
CA GLY A 1006 -30.55 34.17 35.76
C GLY A 1006 -31.40 34.50 34.52
N PRO A 1007 -32.22 33.55 34.07
CA PRO A 1007 -33.06 33.73 32.88
C PRO A 1007 -34.05 34.89 33.05
N GLN A 1008 -34.15 35.75 32.04
CA GLN A 1008 -35.13 36.82 31.94
C GLN A 1008 -36.43 36.31 31.29
N ALA A 1009 -37.49 37.13 31.39
CA ALA A 1009 -38.73 36.87 30.68
C ALA A 1009 -38.47 36.78 29.16
N GLY A 1010 -38.94 35.69 28.53
CA GLY A 1010 -38.74 35.41 27.11
C GLY A 1010 -37.49 34.59 26.78
N GLN A 1011 -36.64 34.22 27.75
CA GLN A 1011 -35.51 33.31 27.49
C GLN A 1011 -35.88 31.82 27.66
N ILE A 1012 -36.97 31.53 28.35
CA ILE A 1012 -37.44 30.17 28.63
C ILE A 1012 -38.90 30.05 28.22
N GLY A 1013 -39.19 29.02 27.43
CA GLY A 1013 -40.52 28.59 27.05
C GLY A 1013 -40.84 27.20 27.61
N GLY A 1014 -42.08 27.00 28.05
CA GLY A 1014 -42.50 25.74 28.67
C GLY A 1014 -42.07 25.57 30.13
N ALA A 1015 -42.19 24.34 30.64
CA ALA A 1015 -41.90 24.01 32.04
C ALA A 1015 -40.42 23.65 32.23
N VAL A 1016 -39.62 24.56 32.80
CA VAL A 1016 -38.18 24.37 33.03
C VAL A 1016 -37.81 24.78 34.46
N ASP A 1017 -36.97 23.97 35.11
CA ASP A 1017 -36.34 24.26 36.40
C ASP A 1017 -34.87 24.64 36.20
N ALA A 1018 -34.59 25.95 36.29
CA ALA A 1018 -33.27 26.52 36.02
C ALA A 1018 -32.52 26.98 37.30
N ASP A 1019 -33.05 26.75 38.51
CA ASP A 1019 -32.45 27.19 39.78
C ASP A 1019 -31.77 26.01 40.50
N PRO A 1020 -30.46 26.07 40.79
CA PRO A 1020 -29.54 27.20 40.63
C PRO A 1020 -29.06 27.41 39.19
N PHE A 1021 -29.00 28.67 38.73
CA PHE A 1021 -28.32 29.07 37.50
C PHE A 1021 -26.89 29.56 37.77
N LEU A 1022 -26.04 29.60 36.74
CA LEU A 1022 -24.69 30.16 36.84
C LEU A 1022 -24.72 31.69 36.90
N THR A 1023 -23.78 32.27 37.66
CA THR A 1023 -23.62 33.73 37.79
C THR A 1023 -22.54 34.32 36.86
N SER A 1024 -21.84 33.46 36.13
CA SER A 1024 -20.88 33.81 35.06
C SER A 1024 -20.90 32.72 33.99
N ALA A 1025 -20.44 33.05 32.78
CA ALA A 1025 -20.26 32.06 31.72
C ALA A 1025 -19.32 30.91 32.16
N PRO A 1026 -19.64 29.65 31.79
CA PRO A 1026 -18.94 28.44 32.24
C PRO A 1026 -17.59 28.14 31.57
#